data_AF-A0A9P1ACT3-F1
#
_entry.id   AF-A0A9P1ACT3-F1
#
_cell.length_a   1.000
_cell.length_b   1.000
_cell.length_c   1.000
_cell.angle_alpha   90.00
_cell.angle_beta   90.00
_cell.angle_gamma   90.00
#
_symmetry.space_group_name_H-M   'P 1'
#
loop_
_entity.id
_entity.type
_entity.pdbx_description
1 polymer ?
#
loop_
_entity_poly.entity_id
_entity_poly.type
_entity_poly.pdbx_seq_one_letter_code
_entity_poly.pdbx_strand_id
1 'polypeptide(L)'
;MLKSCSTIRSVLSRSISTRQLIYETHGAPEKMIKLKRVELPDKLESEQVLVEWKASPINPADINHVQGVYADKPNLPANAGMEGVARVAKVGSAVKSLKEGDQVIIDYHVIGSWAEHGIYSEKDLIPIDNGLPLEYAAFLKVNPPSAYFMLKEFANLKPGDWVLQNCANSAVGKQVIQISRILGFKTFNVVRNRENIEGLVREMKGLGADEVITEEEMFDRKKTKLPRVKLALNGVGGKSSVFLASALKPGGCMVTYGGMSKQTTQSPTASLIFNDISLRGFWLKPWSHQKKAGGELQKVFNKLSGWMKSGEIVKPDFVERSLEEHVEALAEAQINQTIRARAGSTPGLDSRQIHSLINRNNAFTRILCKDSDTVDSPIPTLPSTRSSSVISIISSASFVDGSQSSGRLIKVAPAKVRHSKSASRWQGLCHSVQDTVSLLSDDSSSLSDTPRTITSASNIEFTDDDSLSLETLSPTSLNSPTDSPDEVFEKVKSAIASGSSTPPALRSSLPFRSLYLDEVVWQIDDVVFASAIDAVNNNSLMCRLNIEFICEIADENADHVQETRRQNRGFDCPCFCSRASSHFRYYLSYSLPETEQRCMQLSTEDTKLNEMFEGFIDLVHRAQKARKNVLVCSTRGRNRAPAFASAYLMKKELISRQTAVAKVRTAMNTMRPPVNISDFMQRKLMRFQQHIGVDPSNAYDPAHTLPLFQVKRSAWT
;
A
#
# COMPACT_ATOMS: atom_id res chain seq x y z
N MET A 1 -56.17 -43.39 -28.93
CA MET A 1 -54.88 -42.84 -28.46
C MET A 1 -54.71 -41.41 -28.98
N LEU A 2 -55.37 -40.45 -28.33
CA LEU A 2 -55.14 -39.02 -28.53
C LEU A 2 -54.39 -38.53 -27.28
N LYS A 3 -53.12 -38.15 -27.41
CA LYS A 3 -52.43 -37.24 -26.49
C LYS A 3 -51.03 -36.90 -27.01
N SER A 4 -50.73 -35.60 -26.95
CA SER A 4 -49.39 -35.01 -26.88
C SER A 4 -48.55 -34.97 -28.16
N CYS A 5 -48.83 -33.97 -29.01
CA CYS A 5 -47.78 -33.32 -29.79
C CYS A 5 -47.77 -31.82 -29.47
N SER A 6 -47.54 -31.52 -28.18
CA SER A 6 -47.18 -30.19 -27.71
C SER A 6 -45.74 -30.24 -27.24
N THR A 7 -44.95 -29.26 -27.69
CA THR A 7 -43.57 -28.94 -27.26
C THR A 7 -42.47 -29.54 -28.15
N ILE A 8 -42.00 -28.74 -29.11
CA ILE A 8 -40.63 -28.21 -29.18
C ILE A 8 -40.74 -26.93 -30.03
N ARG A 9 -41.04 -25.79 -29.39
CA ARG A 9 -40.56 -24.50 -29.90
C ARG A 9 -39.17 -24.37 -29.31
N SER A 10 -38.12 -24.66 -30.08
CA SER A 10 -36.79 -24.21 -29.70
C SER A 10 -36.84 -22.69 -29.69
N VAL A 11 -36.87 -22.10 -28.49
CA VAL A 11 -36.66 -20.67 -28.33
C VAL A 11 -35.19 -20.46 -28.69
N LEU A 12 -34.93 -20.04 -29.93
CA LEU A 12 -33.63 -19.49 -30.31
C LEU A 12 -33.43 -18.24 -29.46
N SER A 13 -32.78 -18.38 -28.29
CA SER A 13 -32.34 -17.25 -27.50
C SER A 13 -31.22 -16.58 -28.27
N ARG A 14 -31.49 -15.39 -28.82
CA ARG A 14 -30.43 -14.55 -29.38
C ARG A 14 -29.53 -14.10 -28.23
N SER A 15 -28.22 -14.14 -28.43
CA SER A 15 -27.23 -13.59 -27.51
C SER A 15 -26.47 -12.48 -28.21
N ILE A 16 -26.04 -11.48 -27.43
CA ILE A 16 -25.16 -10.42 -27.88
C ILE A 16 -23.74 -10.86 -27.52
N SER A 17 -22.92 -11.12 -28.54
CA SER A 17 -21.50 -11.39 -28.36
C SER A 17 -20.75 -10.08 -28.13
N THR A 18 -20.12 -9.91 -26.98
CA THR A 18 -19.40 -8.68 -26.59
C THR A 18 -18.00 -9.00 -26.08
N ARG A 19 -17.06 -8.07 -26.26
CA ARG A 19 -15.72 -8.11 -25.68
C ARG A 19 -15.68 -7.42 -24.32
N GLN A 20 -14.96 -8.00 -23.36
CA GLN A 20 -14.78 -7.47 -21.99
C GLN A 20 -13.36 -7.75 -21.48
N LEU A 21 -12.83 -6.85 -20.64
CA LEU A 21 -11.55 -7.02 -19.95
C LEU A 21 -11.75 -7.67 -18.58
N ILE A 22 -11.48 -8.97 -18.48
CA ILE A 22 -11.78 -9.79 -17.31
C ILE A 22 -10.48 -10.24 -16.62
N TYR A 23 -10.48 -10.26 -15.29
CA TYR A 23 -9.41 -10.85 -14.48
C TYR A 23 -9.97 -11.86 -13.47
N GLU A 24 -9.30 -13.00 -13.35
CA GLU A 24 -9.72 -14.13 -12.50
C GLU A 24 -8.95 -14.20 -11.18
N THR A 25 -7.79 -13.57 -11.12
CA THR A 25 -6.90 -13.52 -9.96
C THR A 25 -6.31 -12.13 -9.82
N HIS A 26 -5.94 -11.77 -8.59
CA HIS A 26 -5.24 -10.51 -8.33
C HIS A 26 -3.76 -10.62 -8.69
N GLY A 27 -3.18 -9.51 -9.17
CA GLY A 27 -1.77 -9.47 -9.56
C GLY A 27 -1.44 -8.28 -10.44
N ALA A 28 -0.36 -8.38 -11.22
CA ALA A 28 0.07 -7.34 -12.14
C ALA A 28 -0.98 -7.15 -13.26
N PRO A 29 -1.63 -5.97 -13.39
CA PRO A 29 -2.79 -5.80 -14.26
C PRO A 29 -2.60 -6.24 -15.72
N GLU A 30 -1.44 -5.95 -16.31
CA GLU A 30 -1.08 -6.32 -17.68
C GLU A 30 -1.00 -7.84 -17.89
N LYS A 31 -0.74 -8.59 -16.81
CA LYS A 31 -0.69 -10.07 -16.83
C LYS A 31 -2.05 -10.68 -16.52
N MET A 32 -2.79 -10.08 -15.58
CA MET A 32 -4.04 -10.62 -15.04
C MET A 32 -5.25 -10.34 -15.93
N ILE A 33 -5.30 -9.17 -16.56
CA ILE A 33 -6.43 -8.79 -17.41
C ILE A 33 -6.32 -9.46 -18.77
N LYS A 34 -7.40 -10.12 -19.17
CA LYS A 34 -7.56 -10.75 -20.48
C LYS A 34 -8.78 -10.19 -21.19
N LEU A 35 -8.61 -9.86 -22.46
CA LEU A 35 -9.73 -9.62 -23.37
C LEU A 35 -10.46 -10.94 -23.61
N LYS A 36 -11.75 -10.98 -23.26
CA LYS A 36 -12.60 -12.16 -23.44
C LYS A 36 -13.85 -11.78 -24.21
N ARG A 37 -14.30 -12.69 -25.07
CA ARG A 37 -15.63 -12.65 -25.67
C ARG A 37 -16.63 -13.30 -24.71
N VAL A 38 -17.73 -12.61 -24.44
CA VAL A 38 -18.79 -13.01 -23.53
C VAL A 38 -20.12 -12.91 -24.26
N GLU A 39 -21.00 -13.88 -24.04
CA GLU A 39 -22.36 -13.87 -24.58
C GLU A 39 -23.31 -13.29 -23.52
N LEU A 40 -23.98 -12.19 -23.86
CA LEU A 40 -25.03 -11.59 -23.04
C LEU A 40 -26.40 -12.01 -23.57
N PRO A 41 -27.41 -12.24 -22.71
CA PRO A 41 -28.77 -12.51 -23.18
C PRO A 41 -29.36 -11.30 -23.91
N ASP A 42 -29.99 -11.51 -25.08
CA ASP A 42 -30.73 -10.44 -25.79
C ASP A 42 -32.04 -10.06 -25.06
N LYS A 43 -32.64 -11.02 -24.35
CA LYS A 43 -33.81 -10.78 -23.52
C LYS A 43 -33.37 -10.30 -22.13
N LEU A 44 -33.65 -9.03 -21.85
CA LEU A 44 -33.42 -8.43 -20.54
C LEU A 44 -34.49 -8.86 -19.54
N GLU A 45 -34.09 -9.06 -18.29
CA GLU A 45 -35.01 -9.12 -17.16
C GLU A 45 -35.66 -7.75 -16.91
N SER A 46 -36.77 -7.75 -16.16
CA SER A 46 -37.62 -6.56 -16.03
C SER A 46 -36.92 -5.30 -15.53
N GLU A 47 -35.96 -5.40 -14.60
CA GLU A 47 -35.20 -4.27 -14.04
C GLU A 47 -33.81 -4.06 -14.67
N GLN A 48 -33.50 -4.81 -15.73
CA GLN A 48 -32.19 -4.77 -16.38
C GLN A 48 -32.11 -3.70 -17.46
N VAL A 49 -30.90 -3.16 -17.64
CA VAL A 49 -30.56 -2.19 -18.65
C VAL A 49 -29.32 -2.70 -19.38
N LEU A 50 -29.43 -2.82 -20.70
CA LEU A 50 -28.28 -3.04 -21.57
C LEU A 50 -27.67 -1.69 -21.92
N VAL A 51 -26.37 -1.57 -21.70
CA VAL A 51 -25.61 -0.37 -22.06
C VAL A 51 -24.51 -0.70 -23.05
N GLU A 52 -24.22 0.24 -23.93
CA GLU A 52 -23.05 0.26 -24.82
C GLU A 52 -22.05 1.27 -24.26
N TRP A 53 -20.94 0.78 -23.70
CA TRP A 53 -19.86 1.62 -23.19
C TRP A 53 -19.19 2.35 -24.35
N LYS A 54 -18.94 3.64 -24.16
CA LYS A 54 -18.31 4.50 -25.18
C LYS A 54 -16.85 4.77 -24.85
N ALA A 55 -16.57 5.11 -23.60
CA ALA A 55 -15.21 5.35 -23.14
C ALA A 55 -15.07 5.10 -21.65
N SER A 56 -13.93 4.53 -21.25
CA SER A 56 -13.59 4.25 -19.86
C SER A 56 -12.13 4.62 -19.56
N PRO A 57 -11.87 5.53 -18.61
CA PRO A 57 -10.50 5.90 -18.26
C PRO A 57 -9.80 4.79 -17.46
N ILE A 58 -8.46 4.85 -17.42
CA ILE A 58 -7.63 4.05 -16.53
C ILE A 58 -7.16 4.92 -15.35
N ASN A 59 -7.74 4.69 -14.17
CA ASN A 59 -7.37 5.39 -12.95
C ASN A 59 -6.44 4.55 -12.05
N PRO A 60 -5.73 5.18 -11.10
CA PRO A 60 -4.97 4.45 -10.09
C PRO A 60 -5.80 3.48 -9.23
N ALA A 61 -7.07 3.79 -9.01
CA ALA A 61 -7.98 2.88 -8.32
C ALA A 61 -8.15 1.56 -9.09
N ASP A 62 -8.32 1.60 -10.41
CA ASP A 62 -8.50 0.41 -11.25
C ASP A 62 -7.28 -0.52 -11.15
N ILE A 63 -6.08 0.06 -11.24
CA ILE A 63 -4.81 -0.67 -11.09
C ILE A 63 -4.72 -1.33 -9.71
N ASN A 64 -5.00 -0.57 -8.64
CA ASN A 64 -4.97 -1.11 -7.27
C ASN A 64 -6.03 -2.20 -7.04
N HIS A 65 -7.18 -2.10 -7.72
CA HIS A 65 -8.27 -3.05 -7.62
C HIS A 65 -7.89 -4.40 -8.23
N VAL A 66 -7.26 -4.38 -9.41
CA VAL A 66 -6.72 -5.59 -10.06
C VAL A 66 -5.55 -6.18 -9.27
N GLN A 67 -4.67 -5.33 -8.71
CA GLN A 67 -3.59 -5.76 -7.81
C GLN A 67 -4.08 -6.36 -6.48
N GLY A 68 -5.35 -6.16 -6.12
CA GLY A 68 -5.92 -6.65 -4.87
C GLY A 68 -5.45 -5.90 -3.63
N VAL A 69 -4.95 -4.67 -3.80
CA VAL A 69 -4.49 -3.78 -2.72
C VAL A 69 -5.45 -2.62 -2.44
N TYR A 70 -6.50 -2.46 -3.27
CA TYR A 70 -7.58 -1.54 -2.98
C TYR A 70 -8.43 -2.03 -1.79
N ALA A 71 -9.06 -1.10 -1.07
CA ALA A 71 -9.79 -1.40 0.16
C ALA A 71 -11.05 -2.25 -0.08
N ASP A 72 -11.69 -2.04 -1.23
CA ASP A 72 -12.82 -2.83 -1.72
C ASP A 72 -12.32 -3.83 -2.76
N LYS A 73 -12.86 -5.06 -2.72
CA LYS A 73 -12.45 -6.17 -3.59
C LYS A 73 -13.69 -6.85 -4.16
N PRO A 74 -13.75 -7.07 -5.49
CA PRO A 74 -14.90 -7.70 -6.09
C PRO A 74 -14.80 -9.22 -5.96
N ASN A 75 -15.92 -9.89 -6.19
CA ASN A 75 -15.89 -11.33 -6.45
C ASN A 75 -15.21 -11.59 -7.79
N LEU A 76 -14.31 -12.58 -7.82
CA LEU A 76 -13.62 -13.00 -9.04
C LEU A 76 -14.33 -14.20 -9.67
N PRO A 77 -14.35 -14.33 -11.01
CA PRO A 77 -13.79 -13.39 -11.99
C PRO A 77 -14.55 -12.07 -12.07
N ALA A 78 -13.83 -10.97 -12.33
CA ALA A 78 -14.39 -9.64 -12.40
C ALA A 78 -14.07 -8.96 -13.73
N ASN A 79 -15.04 -8.19 -14.25
CA ASN A 79 -14.80 -7.23 -15.32
C ASN A 79 -14.17 -5.95 -14.73
N ALA A 80 -13.11 -5.48 -15.35
CA ALA A 80 -12.35 -4.33 -14.88
C ALA A 80 -13.05 -2.99 -15.23
N GLY A 81 -12.54 -1.90 -14.65
CA GLY A 81 -13.04 -0.55 -14.88
C GLY A 81 -14.06 -0.12 -13.83
N MET A 82 -13.67 0.89 -13.05
CA MET A 82 -14.50 1.53 -12.02
C MET A 82 -15.08 2.86 -12.51
N GLU A 83 -14.76 3.33 -13.70
CA GLU A 83 -15.28 4.58 -14.28
C GLU A 83 -15.48 4.39 -15.79
N GLY A 84 -16.54 5.00 -16.32
CA GLY A 84 -16.84 4.97 -17.75
C GLY A 84 -18.17 5.65 -18.05
N VAL A 85 -18.35 6.01 -19.31
CA VAL A 85 -19.60 6.52 -19.88
C VAL A 85 -20.16 5.53 -20.89
N ALA A 86 -21.46 5.30 -20.84
CA ALA A 86 -22.19 4.46 -21.77
C ALA A 86 -23.43 5.16 -22.32
N ARG A 87 -23.97 4.63 -23.40
CA ARG A 87 -25.34 4.91 -23.85
C ARG A 87 -26.23 3.73 -23.54
N VAL A 88 -27.45 3.99 -23.08
CA VAL A 88 -28.47 2.95 -22.88
C VAL A 88 -28.88 2.42 -24.24
N ALA A 89 -28.68 1.12 -24.46
CA ALA A 89 -29.02 0.44 -25.71
C ALA A 89 -30.43 -0.18 -25.64
N LYS A 90 -30.83 -0.69 -24.48
CA LYS A 90 -32.16 -1.32 -24.27
C LYS A 90 -32.52 -1.32 -22.80
N VAL A 91 -33.80 -1.19 -22.48
CA VAL A 91 -34.31 -1.22 -21.10
C VAL A 91 -35.32 -2.35 -20.89
N GLY A 92 -35.31 -2.94 -19.70
CA GLY A 92 -36.31 -3.89 -19.23
C GLY A 92 -37.65 -3.22 -18.94
N SER A 93 -38.72 -4.00 -18.90
CA SER A 93 -40.10 -3.49 -18.81
C SER A 93 -40.45 -2.75 -17.51
N ALA A 94 -39.67 -2.92 -16.44
CA ALA A 94 -39.89 -2.29 -15.15
C ALA A 94 -38.96 -1.08 -14.88
N VAL A 95 -38.02 -0.80 -15.79
CA VAL A 95 -37.12 0.37 -15.72
C VAL A 95 -37.92 1.65 -15.98
N LYS A 96 -37.74 2.69 -15.16
CA LYS A 96 -38.56 3.92 -15.20
C LYS A 96 -37.76 5.22 -15.31
N SER A 97 -36.55 5.23 -14.79
CA SER A 97 -35.64 6.37 -14.68
C SER A 97 -34.66 6.50 -15.85
N LEU A 98 -34.60 5.49 -16.71
CA LEU A 98 -33.73 5.43 -17.90
C LEU A 98 -34.53 5.02 -19.14
N LYS A 99 -34.15 5.55 -20.29
CA LYS A 99 -34.64 5.12 -21.61
C LYS A 99 -33.48 4.91 -22.59
N GLU A 100 -33.76 4.22 -23.68
CA GLU A 100 -32.81 4.06 -24.80
C GLU A 100 -32.28 5.42 -25.28
N GLY A 101 -30.97 5.47 -25.56
CA GLY A 101 -30.25 6.67 -25.96
C GLY A 101 -29.72 7.53 -24.81
N ASP A 102 -30.21 7.36 -23.57
CA ASP A 102 -29.71 8.13 -22.43
C ASP A 102 -28.23 7.83 -22.18
N GLN A 103 -27.49 8.86 -21.80
CA GLN A 103 -26.09 8.81 -21.42
C GLN A 103 -25.99 8.55 -19.92
N VAL A 104 -25.23 7.52 -19.55
CA VAL A 104 -25.11 7.06 -18.17
C VAL A 104 -23.65 6.82 -17.81
N ILE A 105 -23.35 6.92 -16.52
CA ILE A 105 -22.08 6.47 -15.94
C ILE A 105 -22.36 5.33 -14.96
N ILE A 106 -21.38 4.45 -14.76
CA ILE A 106 -21.50 3.36 -13.77
C ILE A 106 -21.55 3.94 -12.35
N ASP A 107 -22.42 3.43 -11.47
CA ASP A 107 -22.49 3.88 -10.07
C ASP A 107 -21.20 3.50 -9.28
N TYR A 108 -21.05 3.99 -8.05
CA TYR A 108 -19.87 3.76 -7.20
C TYR A 108 -19.84 2.38 -6.54
N HIS A 109 -20.97 1.69 -6.44
CA HIS A 109 -21.01 0.32 -5.89
C HIS A 109 -20.72 -0.77 -6.93
N VAL A 110 -20.64 -0.42 -8.22
CA VAL A 110 -20.52 -1.38 -9.32
C VAL A 110 -19.24 -1.11 -10.14
N ILE A 111 -18.74 -2.15 -10.80
CA ILE A 111 -17.57 -2.14 -11.68
C ILE A 111 -17.91 -2.83 -13.01
N GLY A 112 -17.00 -2.78 -13.96
CA GLY A 112 -17.10 -3.51 -15.22
C GLY A 112 -17.30 -2.62 -16.43
N SER A 113 -16.82 -1.38 -16.39
CA SER A 113 -16.94 -0.46 -17.53
C SER A 113 -15.94 -0.73 -18.67
N TRP A 114 -14.98 -1.63 -18.50
CA TRP A 114 -14.02 -2.00 -19.55
C TRP A 114 -14.56 -3.13 -20.43
N ALA A 115 -15.65 -2.84 -21.14
CA ALA A 115 -16.38 -3.76 -22.00
C ALA A 115 -17.00 -2.99 -23.15
N GLU A 116 -17.39 -3.64 -24.24
CA GLU A 116 -18.22 -2.98 -25.28
C GLU A 116 -19.66 -2.82 -24.79
N HIS A 117 -20.21 -3.89 -24.20
CA HIS A 117 -21.56 -3.92 -23.64
C HIS A 117 -21.58 -4.55 -22.25
N GLY A 118 -22.58 -4.16 -21.46
CA GLY A 118 -22.87 -4.78 -20.17
C GLY A 118 -24.36 -4.69 -19.83
N ILE A 119 -24.82 -5.64 -19.02
CA ILE A 119 -26.17 -5.63 -18.45
C ILE A 119 -26.06 -5.28 -16.97
N TYR A 120 -26.83 -4.27 -16.57
CA TYR A 120 -26.83 -3.72 -15.21
C TYR A 120 -28.26 -3.59 -14.70
N SER A 121 -28.46 -3.51 -13.39
CA SER A 121 -29.73 -3.01 -12.86
C SER A 121 -29.82 -1.50 -13.08
N GLU A 122 -31.03 -0.98 -13.22
CA GLU A 122 -31.29 0.47 -13.30
C GLU A 122 -30.54 1.28 -12.22
N LYS A 123 -30.45 0.77 -10.98
CA LYS A 123 -29.79 1.45 -9.85
C LYS A 123 -28.26 1.49 -9.93
N ASP A 124 -27.67 0.63 -10.76
CA ASP A 124 -26.23 0.49 -10.97
C ASP A 124 -25.69 1.56 -11.94
N LEU A 125 -26.59 2.36 -12.51
CA LEU A 125 -26.30 3.40 -13.48
C LEU A 125 -26.76 4.76 -12.94
N ILE A 126 -26.02 5.81 -13.29
CA ILE A 126 -26.37 7.19 -12.94
C ILE A 126 -26.61 7.95 -14.26
N PRO A 127 -27.82 8.51 -14.48
CA PRO A 127 -28.07 9.35 -15.65
C PRO A 127 -27.28 10.65 -15.55
N ILE A 128 -26.68 11.04 -16.67
CA ILE A 128 -25.99 12.32 -16.83
C ILE A 128 -26.54 13.06 -18.04
N ASP A 129 -26.12 14.30 -18.21
CA ASP A 129 -26.56 15.13 -19.33
C ASP A 129 -26.16 14.50 -20.68
N ASN A 130 -27.16 14.23 -21.53
CA ASN A 130 -26.98 13.69 -22.88
C ASN A 130 -26.17 14.61 -23.81
N GLY A 131 -26.14 15.92 -23.52
CA GLY A 131 -25.37 16.92 -24.27
C GLY A 131 -23.93 17.08 -23.80
N LEU A 132 -23.50 16.36 -22.75
CA LEU A 132 -22.11 16.41 -22.29
C LEU A 132 -21.21 15.60 -23.25
N PRO A 133 -20.16 16.19 -23.85
CA PRO A 133 -19.25 15.47 -24.74
C PRO A 133 -18.64 14.24 -24.05
N LEU A 134 -18.41 13.17 -24.82
CA LEU A 134 -18.00 11.87 -24.29
C LEU A 134 -16.68 11.93 -23.51
N GLU A 135 -15.75 12.81 -23.91
CA GLU A 135 -14.49 13.05 -23.21
C GLU A 135 -14.70 13.52 -21.78
N TYR A 136 -15.65 14.44 -21.58
CA TYR A 136 -15.99 14.95 -20.27
C TYR A 136 -16.80 13.93 -19.46
N ALA A 137 -17.75 13.27 -20.12
CA ALA A 137 -18.60 12.28 -19.49
C ALA A 137 -17.80 11.07 -18.96
N ALA A 138 -16.79 10.61 -19.69
CA ALA A 138 -15.92 9.50 -19.29
C ALA A 138 -15.11 9.80 -18.01
N PHE A 139 -14.91 11.08 -17.68
CA PHE A 139 -14.08 11.56 -16.59
C PHE A 139 -14.88 12.17 -15.43
N LEU A 140 -16.20 12.31 -15.59
CA LEU A 140 -17.06 13.06 -14.69
C LEU A 140 -17.17 12.44 -13.29
N LYS A 141 -16.99 11.12 -13.16
CA LYS A 141 -17.40 10.40 -11.96
C LYS A 141 -16.39 10.50 -10.82
N VAL A 142 -15.10 10.42 -11.12
CA VAL A 142 -14.08 10.20 -10.08
C VAL A 142 -13.35 11.49 -9.73
N ASN A 143 -12.64 12.07 -10.68
CA ASN A 143 -11.65 13.11 -10.39
C ASN A 143 -12.28 14.48 -10.07
N PRO A 144 -13.25 15.00 -10.86
CA PRO A 144 -13.88 16.29 -10.58
C PRO A 144 -14.69 16.31 -9.27
N PRO A 145 -15.54 15.31 -8.95
CA PRO A 145 -16.24 15.28 -7.67
C PRO A 145 -15.29 15.13 -6.48
N SER A 146 -14.19 14.37 -6.62
CA SER A 146 -13.16 14.29 -5.57
C SER A 146 -12.59 15.67 -5.24
N ALA A 147 -12.18 16.42 -6.27
CA ALA A 147 -11.68 17.78 -6.09
C ALA A 147 -12.75 18.70 -5.49
N TYR A 148 -13.98 18.67 -6.00
CA TYR A 148 -15.09 19.50 -5.52
C TYR A 148 -15.39 19.27 -4.04
N PHE A 149 -15.59 18.02 -3.62
CA PHE A 149 -15.93 17.71 -2.23
C PHE A 149 -14.76 17.99 -1.27
N MET A 150 -13.52 17.71 -1.66
CA MET A 150 -12.36 18.07 -0.84
C MET A 150 -12.27 19.59 -0.60
N LEU A 151 -12.54 20.40 -1.63
CA LEU A 151 -12.54 21.86 -1.53
C LEU A 151 -13.70 22.42 -0.69
N LYS A 152 -14.86 21.75 -0.68
CA LYS A 152 -16.09 22.28 -0.06
C LYS A 152 -16.36 21.76 1.35
N GLU A 153 -15.92 20.55 1.70
CA GLU A 153 -16.41 19.86 2.91
C GLU A 153 -15.45 19.91 4.11
N PHE A 154 -14.15 20.17 3.88
CA PHE A 154 -13.12 20.01 4.92
C PHE A 154 -12.59 21.31 5.51
N ALA A 155 -12.88 22.45 4.88
CA ALA A 155 -12.51 23.76 5.40
C ALA A 155 -13.51 24.82 4.92
N ASN A 156 -13.80 25.81 5.77
CA ASN A 156 -14.58 26.98 5.37
C ASN A 156 -13.70 27.98 4.60
N LEU A 157 -13.50 27.70 3.31
CA LEU A 157 -12.75 28.53 2.39
C LEU A 157 -13.61 29.70 1.87
N LYS A 158 -13.01 30.89 1.86
CA LYS A 158 -13.55 32.09 1.24
C LYS A 158 -12.77 32.42 -0.04
N PRO A 159 -13.36 33.13 -1.02
CA PRO A 159 -12.60 33.65 -2.15
C PRO A 159 -11.33 34.39 -1.68
N GLY A 160 -10.21 34.12 -2.32
CA GLY A 160 -8.87 34.59 -1.95
C GLY A 160 -8.12 33.71 -0.95
N ASP A 161 -8.78 32.77 -0.26
CA ASP A 161 -8.08 31.80 0.59
C ASP A 161 -7.19 30.87 -0.26
N TRP A 162 -6.04 30.48 0.31
CA TRP A 162 -5.10 29.57 -0.32
C TRP A 162 -5.39 28.10 0.01
N VAL A 163 -5.32 27.25 -1.01
CA VAL A 163 -5.31 25.78 -0.93
C VAL A 163 -3.94 25.29 -1.36
N LEU A 164 -3.29 24.48 -0.51
CA LEU A 164 -2.02 23.86 -0.83
C LEU A 164 -2.27 22.41 -1.28
N GLN A 165 -1.63 21.96 -2.35
CA GLN A 165 -1.71 20.55 -2.76
C GLN A 165 -0.37 19.99 -3.22
N ASN A 166 -0.11 18.72 -2.94
CA ASN A 166 0.90 17.95 -3.66
C ASN A 166 0.24 17.06 -4.72
N CYS A 167 1.06 16.39 -5.55
CA CYS A 167 0.55 15.63 -6.69
C CYS A 167 -0.27 16.50 -7.67
N ALA A 168 0.10 17.78 -7.82
CA ALA A 168 -0.75 18.77 -8.49
C ALA A 168 -0.93 18.51 -10.00
N ASN A 169 0.01 17.81 -10.64
CA ASN A 169 -0.11 17.37 -12.04
C ASN A 169 -0.96 16.08 -12.22
N SER A 170 -1.60 15.57 -11.18
CA SER A 170 -2.54 14.44 -11.30
C SER A 170 -3.88 14.89 -11.87
N ALA A 171 -4.74 13.94 -12.28
CA ALA A 171 -6.10 14.25 -12.72
C ALA A 171 -6.86 15.04 -11.65
N VAL A 172 -6.85 14.55 -10.40
CA VAL A 172 -7.46 15.25 -9.27
C VAL A 172 -6.82 16.62 -9.07
N GLY A 173 -5.48 16.72 -9.11
CA GLY A 173 -4.78 17.98 -8.87
C GLY A 173 -5.09 19.07 -9.91
N LYS A 174 -5.19 18.70 -11.19
CA LYS A 174 -5.65 19.59 -12.26
C LYS A 174 -7.10 20.03 -12.07
N GLN A 175 -7.97 19.16 -11.55
CA GLN A 175 -9.35 19.55 -11.21
C GLN A 175 -9.40 20.46 -9.98
N VAL A 176 -8.55 20.26 -8.98
CA VAL A 176 -8.43 21.18 -7.84
C VAL A 176 -8.06 22.58 -8.32
N ILE A 177 -7.12 22.71 -9.26
CA ILE A 177 -6.73 24.00 -9.85
C ILE A 177 -7.93 24.69 -10.51
N GLN A 178 -8.58 24.00 -11.44
CA GLN A 178 -9.67 24.58 -12.23
C GLN A 178 -10.88 24.94 -11.36
N ILE A 179 -11.28 24.04 -10.45
CA ILE A 179 -12.42 24.28 -9.55
C ILE A 179 -12.09 25.38 -8.53
N SER A 180 -10.85 25.44 -8.03
CA SER A 180 -10.42 26.53 -7.15
C SER A 180 -10.52 27.88 -7.85
N ARG A 181 -10.05 27.99 -9.10
CA ARG A 181 -10.20 29.21 -9.91
C ARG A 181 -11.66 29.64 -10.04
N ILE A 182 -12.56 28.71 -10.39
CA ILE A 182 -14.01 28.98 -10.54
C ILE A 182 -14.63 29.43 -9.21
N LEU A 183 -14.20 28.83 -8.09
CA LEU A 183 -14.68 29.18 -6.74
C LEU A 183 -13.97 30.42 -6.14
N GLY A 184 -12.99 30.98 -6.84
CA GLY A 184 -12.22 32.15 -6.42
C GLY A 184 -11.16 31.86 -5.35
N PHE A 185 -10.76 30.60 -5.15
CA PHE A 185 -9.66 30.23 -4.24
C PHE A 185 -8.31 30.31 -4.95
N LYS A 186 -7.26 30.62 -4.20
CA LYS A 186 -5.88 30.58 -4.69
C LYS A 186 -5.25 29.20 -4.48
N THR A 187 -4.36 28.78 -5.36
CA THR A 187 -3.76 27.45 -5.34
C THR A 187 -2.24 27.50 -5.29
N PHE A 188 -1.68 26.75 -4.35
CA PHE A 188 -0.25 26.52 -4.25
C PHE A 188 0.02 25.05 -4.57
N ASN A 189 0.70 24.80 -5.69
CA ASN A 189 0.67 23.52 -6.38
C ASN A 189 2.06 22.88 -6.42
N VAL A 190 2.25 21.83 -5.64
CA VAL A 190 3.53 21.12 -5.57
C VAL A 190 3.55 19.98 -6.58
N VAL A 191 4.53 20.04 -7.48
CA VAL A 191 4.83 19.03 -8.48
C VAL A 191 6.19 18.38 -8.21
N ARG A 192 6.45 17.25 -8.84
CA ARG A 192 7.77 16.59 -8.73
C ARG A 192 8.77 17.24 -9.69
N ASN A 193 10.05 17.18 -9.31
CA ASN A 193 11.16 17.63 -10.15
C ASN A 193 11.15 16.90 -11.50
N ARG A 194 11.44 17.63 -12.57
CA ARG A 194 11.50 17.13 -13.96
C ARG A 194 12.28 18.11 -14.83
N GLU A 195 12.83 17.62 -15.95
CA GLU A 195 13.58 18.45 -16.90
C GLU A 195 12.72 19.57 -17.51
N ASN A 196 11.52 19.25 -18.01
CA ASN A 196 10.59 20.24 -18.57
C ASN A 196 9.64 20.82 -17.51
N ILE A 197 10.19 21.41 -16.45
CA ILE A 197 9.38 22.05 -15.40
C ILE A 197 8.67 23.30 -15.94
N GLU A 198 9.32 24.10 -16.77
CA GLU A 198 8.75 25.35 -17.31
C GLU A 198 7.52 25.11 -18.17
N GLY A 199 7.55 24.10 -19.04
CA GLY A 199 6.41 23.71 -19.87
C GLY A 199 5.22 23.26 -19.02
N LEU A 200 5.48 22.48 -17.97
CA LEU A 200 4.44 22.06 -17.02
C LEU A 200 3.86 23.26 -16.26
N VAL A 201 4.71 24.17 -15.77
CA VAL A 201 4.25 25.38 -15.08
C VAL A 201 3.35 26.18 -16.01
N ARG A 202 3.74 26.39 -17.28
CA ARG A 202 2.92 27.09 -18.27
C ARG A 202 1.56 26.42 -18.50
N GLU A 203 1.55 25.10 -18.65
CA GLU A 203 0.32 24.30 -18.79
C GLU A 203 -0.61 24.50 -17.57
N MET A 204 -0.08 24.34 -16.36
CA MET A 204 -0.85 24.46 -15.11
C MET A 204 -1.33 25.89 -14.87
N LYS A 205 -0.54 26.91 -15.20
CA LYS A 205 -0.96 28.31 -15.18
C LYS A 205 -2.12 28.55 -16.16
N GLY A 206 -2.08 27.93 -17.35
CA GLY A 206 -3.18 27.95 -18.31
C GLY A 206 -4.49 27.34 -17.77
N LEU A 207 -4.40 26.36 -16.86
CA LEU A 207 -5.56 25.80 -16.15
C LEU A 207 -6.05 26.68 -14.98
N GLY A 208 -5.29 27.71 -14.59
CA GLY A 208 -5.64 28.61 -13.50
C GLY A 208 -4.82 28.47 -12.22
N ALA A 209 -3.65 27.80 -12.26
CA ALA A 209 -2.80 27.68 -11.08
C ALA A 209 -2.25 29.06 -10.65
N ASP A 210 -2.24 29.36 -9.35
CA ASP A 210 -1.67 30.62 -8.85
C ASP A 210 -0.17 30.50 -8.61
N GLU A 211 0.28 29.42 -7.95
CA GLU A 211 1.71 29.12 -7.75
C GLU A 211 1.98 27.66 -8.02
N VAL A 212 3.10 27.37 -8.71
CA VAL A 212 3.55 26.01 -9.02
C VAL A 212 5.01 25.91 -8.63
N ILE A 213 5.34 24.97 -7.75
CA ILE A 213 6.70 24.72 -7.28
C ILE A 213 7.03 23.23 -7.34
N THR A 214 8.31 22.91 -7.30
CA THR A 214 8.77 21.53 -7.18
C THR A 214 8.85 21.06 -5.72
N GLU A 215 8.95 19.75 -5.50
CA GLU A 215 9.22 19.19 -4.17
C GLU A 215 10.58 19.63 -3.62
N GLU A 216 11.61 19.80 -4.46
CA GLU A 216 12.91 20.33 -4.02
C GLU A 216 12.78 21.76 -3.52
N GLU A 217 12.08 22.62 -4.26
CA GLU A 217 11.78 23.99 -3.85
C GLU A 217 10.96 24.04 -2.56
N MET A 218 10.00 23.11 -2.38
CA MET A 218 9.22 22.99 -1.16
C MET A 218 10.09 22.62 0.06
N PHE A 219 11.09 21.75 -0.14
CA PHE A 219 12.00 21.31 0.92
C PHE A 219 13.03 22.38 1.28
N ASP A 220 13.37 23.27 0.35
CA ASP A 220 14.24 24.43 0.58
C ASP A 220 13.46 25.61 1.17
N ARG A 221 13.28 25.59 2.50
CA ARG A 221 12.60 26.66 3.26
C ARG A 221 13.26 28.03 3.16
N LYS A 222 14.52 28.12 2.72
CA LYS A 222 15.21 29.41 2.52
C LYS A 222 14.73 30.09 1.24
N LYS A 223 14.43 29.29 0.21
CA LYS A 223 14.00 29.78 -1.10
C LYS A 223 12.50 29.95 -1.21
N THR A 224 11.73 29.06 -0.59
CA THR A 224 10.26 29.05 -0.77
C THR A 224 9.53 29.25 0.55
N LYS A 225 8.80 30.37 0.63
CA LYS A 225 7.85 30.62 1.73
C LYS A 225 6.49 30.04 1.35
N LEU A 226 6.17 28.87 1.90
CA LEU A 226 4.84 28.28 1.75
C LEU A 226 3.77 29.19 2.37
N PRO A 227 2.64 29.43 1.69
CA PRO A 227 1.54 30.18 2.27
C PRO A 227 0.98 29.42 3.47
N ARG A 228 0.52 30.15 4.50
CA ARG A 228 -0.27 29.55 5.57
C ARG A 228 -1.68 29.30 5.06
N VAL A 229 -2.09 28.03 4.98
CA VAL A 229 -3.35 27.61 4.34
C VAL A 229 -4.34 27.01 5.34
N LYS A 230 -5.64 27.10 5.05
CA LYS A 230 -6.67 26.40 5.85
C LYS A 230 -6.85 24.95 5.41
N LEU A 231 -6.54 24.66 4.14
CA LEU A 231 -6.72 23.36 3.53
C LEU A 231 -5.45 22.94 2.79
N ALA A 232 -4.97 21.74 3.10
CA ALA A 232 -3.92 21.07 2.35
C ALA A 232 -4.43 19.73 1.79
N LEU A 233 -4.14 19.43 0.52
CA LEU A 233 -4.55 18.19 -0.14
C LEU A 233 -3.33 17.31 -0.41
N ASN A 234 -3.37 16.08 0.13
CA ASN A 234 -2.28 15.12 0.08
C ASN A 234 -2.66 13.89 -0.77
N GLY A 235 -1.92 13.68 -1.84
CA GLY A 235 -1.96 12.47 -2.67
C GLY A 235 -0.65 11.66 -2.65
N VAL A 236 0.37 12.09 -1.90
CA VAL A 236 1.72 11.50 -1.93
C VAL A 236 2.05 10.70 -0.67
N GLY A 237 1.93 11.28 0.53
CA GLY A 237 2.41 10.71 1.79
C GLY A 237 3.89 11.03 2.11
N GLY A 238 4.45 10.38 3.12
CA GLY A 238 5.87 10.50 3.48
C GLY A 238 6.30 11.89 3.92
N LYS A 239 7.54 12.28 3.58
CA LYS A 239 8.06 13.62 3.89
C LYS A 239 7.20 14.74 3.30
N SER A 240 6.66 14.55 2.08
CA SER A 240 5.81 15.54 1.41
C SER A 240 4.60 15.94 2.28
N SER A 241 3.97 14.98 2.97
CA SER A 241 2.85 15.28 3.86
C SER A 241 3.24 16.06 5.13
N VAL A 242 4.48 15.91 5.62
CA VAL A 242 4.98 16.69 6.77
C VAL A 242 5.06 18.17 6.41
N PHE A 243 5.55 18.50 5.22
CA PHE A 243 5.65 19.88 4.75
C PHE A 243 4.26 20.50 4.54
N LEU A 244 3.34 19.76 3.90
CA LEU A 244 1.94 20.16 3.77
C LEU A 244 1.31 20.47 5.14
N ALA A 245 1.43 19.55 6.10
CA ALA A 245 0.88 19.73 7.45
C ALA A 245 1.49 20.94 8.16
N SER A 246 2.79 21.20 7.97
CA SER A 246 3.46 22.35 8.60
C SER A 246 3.03 23.71 8.05
N ALA A 247 2.45 23.74 6.85
CA ALA A 247 1.93 24.96 6.23
C ALA A 247 0.50 25.30 6.68
N LEU A 248 -0.18 24.42 7.42
CA LEU A 248 -1.53 24.68 7.89
C LEU A 248 -1.58 25.84 8.89
N LYS A 249 -2.59 26.69 8.80
CA LYS A 249 -2.98 27.65 9.83
C LYS A 249 -3.50 26.91 11.08
N PRO A 250 -3.55 27.58 12.25
CA PRO A 250 -4.28 27.05 13.39
C PRO A 250 -5.71 26.61 13.01
N GLY A 251 -6.12 25.41 13.42
CA GLY A 251 -7.41 24.80 13.05
C GLY A 251 -7.50 24.32 11.58
N GLY A 252 -6.40 24.33 10.84
CA GLY A 252 -6.36 23.90 9.44
C GLY A 252 -6.52 22.39 9.27
N CYS A 253 -6.89 21.95 8.06
CA CYS A 253 -7.10 20.54 7.74
C CYS A 253 -6.20 20.07 6.59
N MET A 254 -5.48 18.96 6.77
CA MET A 254 -4.88 18.21 5.67
C MET A 254 -5.76 17.01 5.32
N VAL A 255 -6.20 16.94 4.06
CA VAL A 255 -7.04 15.86 3.53
C VAL A 255 -6.18 14.93 2.67
N THR A 256 -6.11 13.66 3.03
CA THR A 256 -5.40 12.62 2.28
C THR A 256 -6.38 11.80 1.45
N TYR A 257 -6.21 11.80 0.13
CA TYR A 257 -7.08 11.07 -0.82
C TYR A 257 -6.33 9.99 -1.62
N GLY A 258 -5.00 9.94 -1.51
CA GLY A 258 -4.14 8.99 -2.19
C GLY A 258 -2.78 8.85 -1.52
N GLY A 259 -2.01 7.85 -1.92
CA GLY A 259 -0.71 7.53 -1.33
C GLY A 259 0.28 7.04 -2.39
N MET A 260 0.58 7.89 -3.37
CA MET A 260 1.41 7.51 -4.52
C MET A 260 2.82 7.04 -4.13
N SER A 261 3.38 7.55 -3.03
CA SER A 261 4.71 7.13 -2.55
C SER A 261 4.70 5.76 -1.84
N LYS A 262 3.51 5.25 -1.49
CA LYS A 262 3.31 4.09 -0.59
C LYS A 262 3.92 4.27 0.81
N GLN A 263 4.37 5.47 1.15
CA GLN A 263 4.83 5.82 2.50
C GLN A 263 3.64 6.23 3.36
N THR A 264 3.77 6.02 4.68
CA THR A 264 2.78 6.46 5.65
C THR A 264 2.63 7.99 5.60
N THR A 265 1.42 8.47 5.84
CA THR A 265 1.19 9.92 6.01
C THR A 265 1.77 10.32 7.36
N GLN A 266 2.69 11.28 7.33
CA GLN A 266 3.38 11.82 8.50
C GLN A 266 2.99 13.28 8.72
N SER A 267 3.07 13.74 9.98
CA SER A 267 2.79 15.13 10.37
C SER A 267 3.66 15.56 11.55
N PRO A 268 4.03 16.85 11.67
CA PRO A 268 4.76 17.34 12.83
C PRO A 268 3.89 17.34 14.09
N THR A 269 4.39 16.72 15.17
CA THR A 269 3.71 16.68 16.49
C THR A 269 3.37 18.07 17.01
N ALA A 270 4.29 19.02 16.88
CA ALA A 270 4.07 20.39 17.32
C ALA A 270 2.91 21.07 16.57
N SER A 271 2.74 20.79 15.27
CA SER A 271 1.62 21.36 14.51
C SER A 271 0.28 20.76 14.94
N LEU A 272 0.24 19.45 15.26
CA LEU A 272 -0.96 18.81 15.82
C LEU A 272 -1.37 19.44 17.15
N ILE A 273 -0.42 19.61 18.07
CA ILE A 273 -0.72 20.09 19.44
C ILE A 273 -0.98 21.59 19.47
N PHE A 274 -0.05 22.39 18.92
CA PHE A 274 -0.03 23.83 19.16
C PHE A 274 -0.75 24.64 18.08
N ASN A 275 -1.01 24.06 16.91
CA ASN A 275 -1.84 24.68 15.88
C ASN A 275 -3.19 23.95 15.72
N ASP A 276 -3.51 22.95 16.54
CA ASP A 276 -4.79 22.21 16.46
C ASP A 276 -5.16 21.81 15.03
N ILE A 277 -4.17 21.32 14.26
CA ILE A 277 -4.43 20.91 12.87
C ILE A 277 -5.13 19.55 12.86
N SER A 278 -5.97 19.33 11.86
CA SER A 278 -6.64 18.04 11.64
C SER A 278 -6.07 17.30 10.43
N LEU A 279 -5.97 15.99 10.56
CA LEU A 279 -5.62 15.08 9.45
C LEU A 279 -6.83 14.22 9.14
N ARG A 280 -7.31 14.27 7.91
CA ARG A 280 -8.52 13.56 7.48
C ARG A 280 -8.25 12.70 6.25
N GLY A 281 -8.93 11.57 6.16
CA GLY A 281 -8.99 10.77 4.94
C GLY A 281 -10.22 11.15 4.11
N PHE A 282 -10.07 11.13 2.79
CA PHE A 282 -11.19 11.27 1.85
C PHE A 282 -11.24 10.06 0.92
N TRP A 283 -12.39 9.38 0.90
CA TRP A 283 -12.68 8.29 -0.02
C TRP A 283 -14.03 8.55 -0.69
N LEU A 284 -14.03 8.77 -1.99
CA LEU A 284 -15.22 9.24 -2.72
C LEU A 284 -16.40 8.26 -2.64
N LYS A 285 -16.17 6.93 -2.61
CA LYS A 285 -17.24 5.92 -2.64
C LYS A 285 -18.20 6.00 -1.44
N PRO A 286 -17.75 5.97 -0.17
CA PRO A 286 -18.66 6.20 0.96
C PRO A 286 -19.38 7.56 0.92
N TRP A 287 -18.67 8.61 0.50
CA TRP A 287 -19.23 9.95 0.38
C TRP A 287 -20.33 10.02 -0.66
N SER A 288 -20.14 9.43 -1.84
CA SER A 288 -21.14 9.43 -2.89
C SER A 288 -22.40 8.68 -2.49
N HIS A 289 -22.30 7.58 -1.73
CA HIS A 289 -23.47 6.90 -1.16
C HIS A 289 -24.28 7.83 -0.23
N GLN A 290 -23.61 8.51 0.69
CA GLN A 290 -24.26 9.46 1.60
C GLN A 290 -24.88 10.65 0.83
N LYS A 291 -24.15 11.21 -0.13
CA LYS A 291 -24.56 12.40 -0.90
C LYS A 291 -25.63 12.07 -1.96
N LYS A 292 -25.68 10.82 -2.46
CA LYS A 292 -26.74 10.33 -3.35
C LYS A 292 -28.07 10.25 -2.63
N ALA A 293 -28.09 9.75 -1.39
CA ALA A 293 -29.31 9.69 -0.57
C ALA A 293 -29.94 11.09 -0.34
N GLY A 294 -29.11 12.14 -0.26
CA GLY A 294 -29.56 13.53 -0.15
C GLY A 294 -29.79 14.26 -1.50
N GLY A 295 -29.64 13.60 -2.64
CA GLY A 295 -29.73 14.21 -3.98
C GLY A 295 -28.61 15.20 -4.32
N GLU A 296 -27.62 15.36 -3.44
CA GLU A 296 -26.51 16.32 -3.59
C GLU A 296 -25.54 15.88 -4.69
N LEU A 297 -25.33 14.57 -4.83
CA LEU A 297 -24.44 14.01 -5.86
C LEU A 297 -24.87 14.42 -7.28
N GLN A 298 -26.17 14.33 -7.59
CA GLN A 298 -26.68 14.72 -8.91
C GLN A 298 -26.53 16.24 -9.14
N LYS A 299 -26.74 17.06 -8.10
CA LYS A 299 -26.52 18.52 -8.18
C LYS A 299 -25.06 18.83 -8.49
N VAL A 300 -24.13 18.11 -7.88
CA VAL A 300 -22.69 18.25 -8.16
C VAL A 300 -22.36 17.83 -9.58
N PHE A 301 -22.89 16.70 -10.07
CA PHE A 301 -22.71 16.31 -11.48
C PHE A 301 -23.25 17.37 -12.44
N ASN A 302 -24.49 17.84 -12.26
CA ASN A 302 -25.07 18.86 -13.12
C ASN A 302 -24.24 20.16 -13.12
N LYS A 303 -23.73 20.57 -11.95
CA LYS A 303 -22.87 21.75 -11.82
C LYS A 303 -21.53 21.57 -12.55
N LEU A 304 -20.87 20.44 -12.35
CA LEU A 304 -19.61 20.11 -13.03
C LEU A 304 -19.81 20.02 -14.55
N SER A 305 -20.88 19.36 -15.01
CA SER A 305 -21.24 19.31 -16.43
C SER A 305 -21.51 20.69 -17.01
N GLY A 306 -22.13 21.60 -16.25
CA GLY A 306 -22.30 23.01 -16.66
C GLY A 306 -20.98 23.72 -16.90
N TRP A 307 -20.01 23.55 -16.00
CA TRP A 307 -18.66 24.11 -16.16
C TRP A 307 -17.86 23.45 -17.29
N MET A 308 -18.05 22.16 -17.53
CA MET A 308 -17.41 21.48 -18.67
C MET A 308 -17.97 21.97 -20.02
N LYS A 309 -19.29 22.13 -20.13
CA LYS A 309 -19.95 22.61 -21.36
C LYS A 309 -19.65 24.07 -21.68
N SER A 310 -19.51 24.92 -20.66
CA SER A 310 -19.12 26.33 -20.85
C SER A 310 -17.63 26.51 -21.15
N GLY A 311 -16.81 25.46 -21.02
CA GLY A 311 -15.36 25.54 -21.18
C GLY A 311 -14.62 26.09 -19.95
N GLU A 312 -15.31 26.30 -18.83
CA GLU A 312 -14.66 26.68 -17.57
C GLU A 312 -13.81 25.54 -17.00
N ILE A 313 -14.22 24.29 -17.18
CA ILE A 313 -13.38 23.11 -16.93
C ILE A 313 -12.95 22.55 -18.27
N VAL A 314 -11.65 22.57 -18.51
CA VAL A 314 -10.99 21.96 -19.66
C VAL A 314 -10.72 20.48 -19.34
N LYS A 315 -11.02 19.63 -20.32
CA LYS A 315 -10.75 18.19 -20.25
C LYS A 315 -9.24 17.92 -20.15
N PRO A 316 -8.84 16.80 -19.54
CA PRO A 316 -7.47 16.32 -19.69
C PRO A 316 -7.17 15.96 -21.14
N ASP A 317 -5.89 15.96 -21.51
CA ASP A 317 -5.43 15.33 -22.74
C ASP A 317 -5.54 13.81 -22.58
N PHE A 318 -6.36 13.19 -23.42
CA PHE A 318 -6.55 11.74 -23.41
C PHE A 318 -5.70 11.10 -24.51
N VAL A 319 -5.06 9.97 -24.19
CA VAL A 319 -4.59 9.02 -25.19
C VAL A 319 -5.66 7.96 -25.34
N GLU A 320 -6.19 7.85 -26.55
CA GLU A 320 -7.18 6.84 -26.90
C GLU A 320 -6.50 5.52 -27.21
N ARG A 321 -7.03 4.43 -26.65
CA ARG A 321 -6.59 3.06 -26.86
C ARG A 321 -7.80 2.16 -27.07
N SER A 322 -7.73 1.21 -27.99
CA SER A 322 -8.76 0.18 -28.14
C SER A 322 -8.74 -0.82 -26.98
N LEU A 323 -9.75 -1.70 -26.90
CA LEU A 323 -9.77 -2.80 -25.92
C LEU A 323 -8.64 -3.81 -26.18
N GLU A 324 -8.18 -3.94 -27.41
CA GLU A 324 -7.09 -4.83 -27.84
C GLU A 324 -5.73 -4.35 -27.34
N GLU A 325 -5.56 -3.04 -27.23
CA GLU A 325 -4.33 -2.39 -26.75
C GLU A 325 -4.27 -2.31 -25.21
N HIS A 326 -5.13 -3.05 -24.49
CA HIS A 326 -5.24 -2.94 -23.04
C HIS A 326 -3.92 -3.21 -22.32
N VAL A 327 -3.07 -4.11 -22.83
CA VAL A 327 -1.76 -4.42 -22.24
C VAL A 327 -0.85 -3.19 -22.29
N GLU A 328 -0.77 -2.51 -23.43
CA GLU A 328 0.02 -1.29 -23.60
C GLU A 328 -0.55 -0.16 -22.74
N ALA A 329 -1.87 0.04 -22.79
CA ALA A 329 -2.57 1.06 -22.00
C ALA A 329 -2.33 0.90 -20.49
N LEU A 330 -2.38 -0.35 -19.99
CA LEU A 330 -2.11 -0.67 -18.59
C LEU A 330 -0.63 -0.50 -18.24
N ALA A 331 0.28 -0.89 -19.14
CA ALA A 331 1.70 -0.69 -18.95
C ALA A 331 2.05 0.80 -18.88
N GLU A 332 1.52 1.64 -19.77
CA GLU A 332 1.68 3.09 -19.73
C GLU A 332 1.13 3.70 -18.44
N ALA A 333 -0.09 3.31 -18.05
CA ALA A 333 -0.71 3.77 -16.81
C ALA A 333 0.10 3.37 -15.57
N GLN A 334 0.69 2.16 -15.56
CA GLN A 334 1.54 1.68 -14.48
C GLN A 334 2.95 2.28 -14.48
N ILE A 335 3.57 2.50 -15.63
CA ILE A 335 4.84 3.23 -15.76
C ILE A 335 4.64 4.63 -15.23
N ASN A 336 3.53 5.27 -15.59
CA ASN A 336 3.10 6.52 -15.00
C ASN A 336 3.00 6.43 -13.49
N GLN A 337 2.40 5.39 -12.89
CA GLN A 337 2.36 5.21 -11.43
C GLN A 337 3.71 4.88 -10.77
N THR A 338 4.54 4.07 -11.41
CA THR A 338 5.78 3.53 -10.85
C THR A 338 6.90 4.55 -10.92
N ILE A 339 6.99 5.29 -12.04
CA ILE A 339 7.84 6.49 -12.12
C ILE A 339 7.26 7.61 -11.24
N ARG A 340 5.94 7.65 -11.01
CA ARG A 340 5.30 8.50 -9.96
C ARG A 340 5.69 8.12 -8.53
N ALA A 341 6.05 6.86 -8.27
CA ALA A 341 6.41 6.35 -6.95
C ALA A 341 7.94 6.22 -6.71
N ARG A 342 8.78 6.14 -7.76
CA ARG A 342 10.22 5.77 -7.66
C ARG A 342 11.18 6.58 -8.55
N ALA A 343 11.00 7.90 -8.66
CA ALA A 343 12.09 8.75 -9.15
C ALA A 343 13.21 8.76 -8.09
N GLY A 344 14.23 7.92 -8.32
CA GLY A 344 15.41 7.74 -7.46
C GLY A 344 15.86 6.29 -7.27
N SER A 345 15.10 5.27 -7.69
CA SER A 345 15.47 3.85 -7.43
C SER A 345 14.67 2.83 -8.26
N THR A 346 14.71 2.96 -9.60
CA THR A 346 14.19 1.90 -10.50
C THR A 346 15.38 1.16 -11.14
N PRO A 347 15.70 -0.08 -10.74
CA PRO A 347 16.80 -0.84 -11.35
C PRO A 347 16.46 -1.24 -12.79
N GLY A 348 17.37 -1.02 -13.74
CA GLY A 348 17.30 -1.58 -15.10
C GLY A 348 16.85 -0.63 -16.22
N LEU A 349 16.56 0.65 -15.94
CA LEU A 349 16.35 1.68 -16.97
C LEU A 349 17.37 2.81 -16.77
N ASP A 350 18.09 3.19 -17.82
CA ASP A 350 18.94 4.38 -17.82
C ASP A 350 18.06 5.63 -17.55
N SER A 351 18.57 6.57 -16.74
CA SER A 351 17.97 7.88 -16.52
C SER A 351 17.40 8.48 -17.80
N ARG A 352 18.11 8.46 -18.94
CA ARG A 352 17.60 9.00 -20.22
C ARG A 352 16.35 8.26 -20.75
N GLN A 353 16.27 6.95 -20.57
CA GLN A 353 15.10 6.15 -20.96
C GLN A 353 13.90 6.40 -20.03
N ILE A 354 14.14 6.51 -18.72
CA ILE A 354 13.14 6.93 -17.73
C ILE A 354 12.63 8.34 -18.07
N HIS A 355 13.53 9.26 -18.41
CA HIS A 355 13.20 10.65 -18.76
C HIS A 355 12.43 10.76 -20.09
N SER A 356 12.80 9.98 -21.11
CA SER A 356 12.04 9.90 -22.37
C SER A 356 10.62 9.37 -22.15
N LEU A 357 10.44 8.37 -21.28
CA LEU A 357 9.12 7.83 -20.92
C LEU A 357 8.29 8.81 -20.08
N ILE A 358 8.91 9.55 -19.14
CA ILE A 358 8.24 10.63 -18.38
C ILE A 358 7.74 11.74 -19.31
N ASN A 359 8.56 12.14 -20.28
CA ASN A 359 8.26 13.26 -21.17
C ASN A 359 7.22 12.90 -22.25
N ARG A 360 7.10 11.62 -22.64
CA ARG A 360 6.08 11.14 -23.59
C ARG A 360 4.69 10.91 -22.96
N ASN A 361 4.60 10.60 -21.65
CA ASN A 361 3.37 10.05 -21.05
C ASN A 361 2.63 10.98 -20.06
N ASN A 362 2.51 12.28 -20.37
CA ASN A 362 1.71 13.22 -19.54
C ASN A 362 0.19 13.14 -19.78
N ALA A 363 -0.24 12.45 -20.84
CA ALA A 363 -1.64 12.29 -21.19
C ALA A 363 -2.32 11.14 -20.40
N PHE A 364 -3.62 11.26 -20.18
CA PHE A 364 -4.45 10.28 -19.48
C PHE A 364 -4.91 9.21 -20.45
N THR A 365 -4.61 7.94 -20.19
CA THR A 365 -5.06 6.86 -21.07
C THR A 365 -6.54 6.55 -20.84
N ARG A 366 -7.35 6.56 -21.90
CA ARG A 366 -8.71 6.05 -21.91
C ARG A 366 -8.83 4.90 -22.91
N ILE A 367 -9.62 3.89 -22.54
CA ILE A 367 -9.97 2.81 -23.43
C ILE A 367 -11.27 3.20 -24.16
N LEU A 368 -11.23 3.24 -25.48
CA LEU A 368 -12.39 3.28 -26.34
C LEU A 368 -12.98 1.88 -26.43
N CYS A 369 -14.25 1.77 -26.09
CA CYS A 369 -14.93 0.48 -26.02
C CYS A 369 -15.60 0.09 -27.35
N LYS A 370 -15.33 0.85 -28.42
CA LYS A 370 -15.71 0.56 -29.79
C LYS A 370 -14.76 1.29 -30.74
N ASP A 371 -14.44 0.66 -31.87
CA ASP A 371 -13.74 1.32 -32.97
C ASP A 371 -14.60 2.48 -33.45
N SER A 372 -14.18 3.71 -33.15
CA SER A 372 -14.92 4.92 -33.48
C SER A 372 -14.74 5.26 -34.95
N ASP A 373 -15.36 4.48 -35.83
CA ASP A 373 -15.63 4.84 -37.21
C ASP A 373 -16.97 4.24 -37.63
N THR A 374 -18.04 5.03 -37.50
CA THR A 374 -19.19 5.04 -38.42
C THR A 374 -20.20 6.09 -37.97
N VAL A 375 -20.22 7.18 -38.73
CA VAL A 375 -21.36 8.10 -38.83
C VAL A 375 -22.54 7.32 -39.44
N ASP A 376 -23.75 7.63 -38.96
CA ASP A 376 -25.04 7.06 -39.35
C ASP A 376 -25.21 6.79 -40.86
N SER A 377 -25.62 5.57 -41.24
CA SER A 377 -26.49 5.27 -42.39
C SER A 377 -26.88 3.77 -42.48
N PRO A 378 -28.00 3.44 -43.15
CA PRO A 378 -28.87 2.32 -42.77
C PRO A 378 -28.45 0.95 -43.33
N ILE A 379 -28.94 -0.08 -42.62
CA ILE A 379 -28.88 -1.52 -42.90
C ILE A 379 -28.93 -1.86 -44.40
N PRO A 380 -27.98 -2.67 -44.91
CA PRO A 380 -28.21 -3.49 -46.10
C PRO A 380 -28.37 -4.96 -45.73
N THR A 381 -29.50 -5.50 -46.14
CA THR A 381 -29.86 -6.90 -46.27
C THR A 381 -28.80 -7.76 -46.98
N LEU A 382 -28.61 -8.99 -46.48
CA LEU A 382 -27.87 -10.08 -47.11
C LEU A 382 -28.29 -10.31 -48.58
N PRO A 383 -27.35 -10.82 -49.41
CA PRO A 383 -27.70 -12.00 -50.18
C PRO A 383 -26.66 -13.13 -50.13
N SER A 384 -27.21 -14.32 -50.39
CA SER A 384 -26.64 -15.66 -50.51
C SER A 384 -25.46 -15.82 -51.47
N THR A 385 -24.52 -16.71 -51.17
CA THR A 385 -24.31 -18.01 -51.86
C THR A 385 -23.00 -18.70 -51.43
N ARG A 386 -23.02 -20.02 -51.61
CA ARG A 386 -22.02 -21.05 -51.30
C ARG A 386 -20.61 -20.77 -51.87
N SER A 387 -19.57 -21.21 -51.15
CA SER A 387 -18.63 -22.21 -51.69
C SER A 387 -17.78 -22.85 -50.58
N SER A 388 -17.78 -24.17 -50.63
CA SER A 388 -16.89 -25.13 -49.95
C SER A 388 -15.43 -25.00 -50.37
N SER A 389 -14.50 -25.25 -49.45
CA SER A 389 -13.24 -25.94 -49.71
C SER A 389 -12.69 -26.56 -48.42
N VAL A 390 -12.69 -27.89 -48.43
CA VAL A 390 -12.04 -28.79 -47.48
C VAL A 390 -10.57 -28.92 -47.89
N ILE A 391 -9.64 -28.80 -46.95
CA ILE A 391 -8.34 -29.47 -47.03
C ILE A 391 -8.05 -30.12 -45.66
N SER A 392 -8.12 -31.44 -45.65
CA SER A 392 -7.47 -32.32 -44.68
C SER A 392 -6.32 -33.02 -45.40
N ILE A 393 -5.19 -33.31 -44.71
CA ILE A 393 -4.52 -34.63 -44.71
C ILE A 393 -3.15 -34.60 -43.94
N ILE A 394 -3.08 -35.48 -42.91
CA ILE A 394 -1.98 -36.40 -42.47
C ILE A 394 -0.69 -35.76 -41.87
N SER A 395 -0.23 -36.03 -40.63
CA SER A 395 -0.02 -37.22 -39.76
C SER A 395 1.26 -38.03 -39.98
N SER A 396 2.22 -37.95 -39.02
CA SER A 396 3.02 -39.08 -38.46
C SER A 396 3.98 -38.54 -37.38
N ALA A 397 3.79 -38.84 -36.08
CA ALA A 397 4.35 -39.97 -35.28
C ALA A 397 5.71 -39.60 -34.60
N SER A 398 6.09 -39.91 -33.34
CA SER A 398 5.59 -40.82 -32.29
C SER A 398 6.40 -40.68 -30.95
N PHE A 399 5.76 -40.92 -29.78
CA PHE A 399 6.20 -41.64 -28.53
C PHE A 399 7.36 -41.10 -27.61
N VAL A 400 7.45 -41.20 -26.25
CA VAL A 400 6.87 -42.02 -25.12
C VAL A 400 6.99 -41.33 -23.70
N ASP A 401 6.05 -41.66 -22.76
CA ASP A 401 5.97 -41.71 -21.25
C ASP A 401 6.51 -40.63 -20.26
N GLY A 402 5.93 -40.39 -19.06
CA GLY A 402 4.87 -41.12 -18.33
C GLY A 402 4.43 -40.51 -16.95
N SER A 403 3.31 -41.05 -16.43
CA SER A 403 2.69 -41.11 -15.06
C SER A 403 2.64 -39.86 -14.13
N GLN A 404 1.46 -39.28 -13.81
CA GLN A 404 0.37 -39.63 -12.84
C GLN A 404 0.71 -39.62 -11.32
N SER A 405 0.04 -38.76 -10.54
CA SER A 405 -0.92 -39.18 -9.48
C SER A 405 -1.66 -37.99 -8.83
N SER A 406 -2.92 -38.24 -8.44
CA SER A 406 -3.96 -37.31 -7.97
C SER A 406 -4.23 -37.42 -6.47
N GLY A 407 -4.75 -36.36 -5.82
CA GLY A 407 -5.30 -36.43 -4.45
C GLY A 407 -6.48 -35.49 -4.19
N ARG A 408 -7.62 -36.06 -3.75
CA ARG A 408 -8.90 -35.41 -3.36
C ARG A 408 -8.85 -34.76 -1.97
N LEU A 409 -9.70 -33.76 -1.72
CA LEU A 409 -9.97 -33.22 -0.36
C LEU A 409 -11.48 -33.14 -0.05
N ILE A 410 -11.86 -33.56 1.16
CA ILE A 410 -13.22 -33.55 1.74
C ILE A 410 -13.31 -32.40 2.78
N LYS A 411 -14.45 -31.71 2.87
CA LYS A 411 -14.73 -30.60 3.82
C LYS A 411 -15.55 -31.06 5.03
N VAL A 412 -15.21 -30.55 6.22
CA VAL A 412 -16.08 -30.53 7.42
C VAL A 412 -15.87 -29.20 8.19
N ALA A 413 -16.96 -28.61 8.71
CA ALA A 413 -17.04 -27.28 9.33
C ALA A 413 -16.79 -27.27 10.85
N PRO A 414 -16.37 -26.14 11.47
CA PRO A 414 -16.20 -26.05 12.93
C PRO A 414 -17.33 -25.28 13.65
N ALA A 415 -17.58 -25.71 14.88
CA ALA A 415 -18.48 -25.11 15.87
C ALA A 415 -17.74 -24.10 16.79
N LYS A 416 -18.52 -23.17 17.36
CA LYS A 416 -18.14 -22.05 18.24
C LYS A 416 -17.53 -22.49 19.58
N VAL A 417 -16.76 -21.61 20.26
CA VAL A 417 -17.14 -20.96 21.55
C VAL A 417 -16.00 -20.16 22.25
N ARG A 418 -16.38 -18.92 22.64
CA ARG A 418 -16.09 -18.01 23.78
C ARG A 418 -14.69 -17.46 24.16
N HIS A 419 -14.77 -16.18 24.54
CA HIS A 419 -13.78 -15.21 25.03
C HIS A 419 -13.77 -15.05 26.57
N SER A 420 -12.65 -14.55 27.12
CA SER A 420 -12.56 -13.56 28.22
C SER A 420 -11.19 -12.85 28.14
N LYS A 421 -11.02 -11.53 27.99
CA LYS A 421 -11.24 -10.34 28.86
C LYS A 421 -10.39 -10.27 30.14
N SER A 422 -9.36 -9.42 30.13
CA SER A 422 -9.12 -8.36 31.13
C SER A 422 -8.05 -7.36 30.63
N ALA A 423 -8.08 -6.13 31.15
CA ALA A 423 -7.38 -4.94 30.67
C ALA A 423 -6.68 -4.18 31.81
N SER A 424 -5.90 -3.14 31.42
CA SER A 424 -5.36 -1.99 32.20
C SER A 424 -3.93 -2.16 32.77
N ARG A 425 -3.03 -1.15 32.91
CA ARG A 425 -2.91 0.28 32.52
C ARG A 425 -1.47 0.77 32.91
N TRP A 426 -0.84 1.64 32.09
CA TRP A 426 0.21 2.66 32.42
C TRP A 426 1.62 2.20 32.93
N GLN A 427 2.79 2.83 32.70
CA GLN A 427 3.30 4.00 31.94
C GLN A 427 4.85 4.07 32.18
N GLY A 428 5.64 4.56 31.21
CA GLY A 428 6.81 5.43 31.53
C GLY A 428 8.26 4.98 31.19
N LEU A 429 8.88 5.73 30.26
CA LEU A 429 10.31 6.16 30.13
C LEU A 429 11.39 5.07 29.85
N CYS A 430 12.45 5.25 29.04
CA CYS A 430 13.33 6.36 28.59
C CYS A 430 14.13 5.87 27.33
N HIS A 431 14.86 6.62 26.48
CA HIS A 431 14.99 8.02 26.07
C HIS A 431 15.95 8.04 24.85
N SER A 432 15.85 9.08 24.03
CA SER A 432 16.70 9.39 22.86
C SER A 432 18.04 10.03 23.24
N VAL A 433 18.98 10.10 22.29
CA VAL A 433 19.94 11.23 22.20
C VAL A 433 19.87 11.85 20.80
N GLN A 434 19.88 13.19 20.81
CA GLN A 434 19.66 14.16 19.75
C GLN A 434 20.91 14.37 18.86
N ASP A 435 20.77 15.13 17.77
CA ASP A 435 21.56 16.37 17.64
C ASP A 435 20.92 17.38 16.67
N THR A 436 21.12 18.65 17.02
CA THR A 436 20.55 19.89 16.44
C THR A 436 21.72 20.71 15.85
N VAL A 437 21.47 21.69 14.95
CA VAL A 437 21.99 23.09 15.04
C VAL A 437 21.59 23.93 13.80
N SER A 438 21.39 25.22 14.09
CA SER A 438 20.90 26.36 13.31
C SER A 438 21.99 27.11 12.50
N LEU A 439 21.54 28.07 11.67
CA LEU A 439 22.34 29.03 10.88
C LEU A 439 22.74 30.28 11.68
N LEU A 440 23.92 30.87 11.42
CA LEU A 440 24.16 32.29 11.09
C LEU A 440 25.67 32.57 10.82
N SER A 441 25.95 33.79 10.37
CA SER A 441 26.93 34.27 9.37
C SER A 441 28.29 34.80 9.86
N ASP A 442 29.21 34.84 8.88
CA ASP A 442 30.31 35.78 8.55
C ASP A 442 31.61 35.94 9.36
N ASP A 443 32.67 36.09 8.53
CA ASP A 443 33.99 36.70 8.70
C ASP A 443 35.07 36.06 9.59
N SER A 444 36.18 35.73 8.94
CA SER A 444 37.48 35.51 9.56
C SER A 444 38.37 36.74 9.38
N SER A 445 38.71 37.41 10.47
CA SER A 445 40.03 38.01 10.65
C SER A 445 40.57 37.71 12.06
N SER A 446 41.73 37.04 12.06
CA SER A 446 42.86 37.01 13.01
C SER A 446 42.70 37.26 14.53
N LEU A 447 43.51 36.45 15.24
CA LEU A 447 44.31 36.73 16.47
C LEU A 447 43.80 36.23 17.85
N SER A 448 44.53 35.20 18.30
CA SER A 448 45.24 35.01 19.58
C SER A 448 44.54 35.14 20.95
N ASP A 449 44.93 34.15 21.77
CA ASP A 449 45.11 34.13 23.22
C ASP A 449 43.97 33.67 24.14
N THR A 450 44.44 32.95 25.16
CA THR A 450 43.80 32.02 26.10
C THR A 450 43.37 32.76 27.40
N PRO A 451 43.10 32.10 28.55
CA PRO A 451 42.05 31.13 28.91
C PRO A 451 41.24 31.53 30.19
N ARG A 452 40.21 30.74 30.57
CA ARG A 452 39.84 30.26 31.94
C ARG A 452 38.39 30.44 32.44
N THR A 453 37.95 29.36 33.11
CA THR A 453 37.10 29.23 34.34
C THR A 453 35.57 29.29 34.31
N ILE A 454 34.96 28.10 34.41
CA ILE A 454 34.07 27.53 35.46
C ILE A 454 33.26 28.53 36.32
N THR A 455 31.93 28.32 36.42
CA THR A 455 31.18 28.22 37.70
C THR A 455 29.76 27.67 37.53
N SER A 456 29.43 26.78 38.46
CA SER A 456 28.15 26.13 38.75
C SER A 456 27.22 27.04 39.57
N ALA A 457 25.90 26.85 39.47
CA ALA A 457 24.99 27.13 40.58
C ALA A 457 23.69 26.32 40.47
N SER A 458 23.28 25.83 41.63
CA SER A 458 22.19 24.91 41.95
C SER A 458 21.05 25.62 42.70
N ASN A 459 19.89 24.94 42.77
CA ASN A 459 18.81 25.03 43.76
C ASN A 459 17.77 26.16 43.62
N ILE A 460 16.48 25.80 43.74
CA ILE A 460 15.55 26.23 44.81
C ILE A 460 14.27 25.36 44.79
N GLU A 461 13.72 25.16 46.00
CA GLU A 461 12.79 24.16 46.52
C GLU A 461 11.28 24.44 46.36
N PHE A 462 10.51 23.42 46.75
CA PHE A 462 9.06 23.28 46.86
C PHE A 462 8.37 24.17 47.92
N THR A 463 7.06 24.38 47.73
CA THR A 463 6.08 24.61 48.82
C THR A 463 4.80 23.81 48.53
N ASP A 464 4.33 23.10 49.56
CA ASP A 464 3.05 22.36 49.65
C ASP A 464 2.02 23.19 50.43
N ASP A 465 0.76 23.15 49.99
CA ASP A 465 -0.47 23.00 50.80
C ASP A 465 -1.69 23.25 49.89
N ASP A 466 -2.57 22.28 49.68
CA ASP A 466 -3.69 22.06 50.61
C ASP A 466 -4.61 20.90 50.17
N SER A 467 -5.23 20.32 51.18
CA SER A 467 -5.85 19.00 51.28
C SER A 467 -7.30 18.92 50.82
N LEU A 468 -7.74 17.73 50.35
CA LEU A 468 -9.10 17.19 50.58
C LEU A 468 -9.13 15.67 50.34
N SER A 469 -9.87 14.99 51.22
CA SER A 469 -9.74 13.61 51.70
C SER A 469 -10.45 12.52 50.89
N LEU A 470 -9.84 11.33 50.88
CA LEU A 470 -10.44 10.05 50.48
C LEU A 470 -11.42 9.53 51.56
N GLU A 471 -12.63 9.16 51.15
CA GLU A 471 -13.40 8.11 51.82
C GLU A 471 -13.77 7.00 50.83
N THR A 472 -13.60 5.78 51.35
CA THR A 472 -13.74 4.46 50.76
C THR A 472 -15.17 4.12 50.35
N LEU A 473 -15.37 3.68 49.11
CA LEU A 473 -16.53 2.89 48.70
C LEU A 473 -16.07 1.60 48.00
N SER A 474 -16.27 0.50 48.69
CA SER A 474 -16.05 -0.89 48.26
C SER A 474 -17.21 -1.38 47.37
N PRO A 475 -16.95 -2.09 46.25
CA PRO A 475 -18.00 -2.73 45.47
C PRO A 475 -18.18 -4.19 45.91
N THR A 476 -18.85 -4.39 47.03
CA THR A 476 -19.48 -5.68 47.38
C THR A 476 -20.97 -5.44 47.57
N SER A 477 -21.72 -5.40 46.47
CA SER A 477 -23.14 -5.80 46.40
C SER A 477 -23.72 -5.44 45.03
N LEU A 478 -23.72 -6.40 44.11
CA LEU A 478 -24.63 -6.43 42.96
C LEU A 478 -24.65 -7.86 42.43
N ASN A 479 -25.14 -8.76 43.27
CA ASN A 479 -25.61 -10.09 42.90
C ASN A 479 -26.63 -10.51 43.96
N SER A 480 -27.87 -10.06 43.82
CA SER A 480 -29.03 -10.74 44.42
C SER A 480 -29.50 -11.84 43.47
N PRO A 481 -29.89 -13.03 43.93
CA PRO A 481 -30.15 -14.19 43.07
C PRO A 481 -31.52 -14.19 42.36
N THR A 482 -32.25 -13.06 42.35
CA THR A 482 -33.70 -13.05 42.08
C THR A 482 -34.16 -12.10 40.99
N ASP A 483 -33.28 -11.39 40.29
CA ASP A 483 -33.72 -10.48 39.22
C ASP A 483 -34.16 -11.29 37.98
N SER A 484 -35.36 -11.01 37.47
CA SER A 484 -35.86 -11.62 36.24
C SER A 484 -35.10 -11.07 35.01
N PRO A 485 -35.01 -11.82 33.90
CA PRO A 485 -34.24 -11.41 32.72
C PRO A 485 -34.65 -10.04 32.16
N ASP A 486 -35.92 -9.65 32.32
CA ASP A 486 -36.48 -8.40 31.80
C ASP A 486 -36.12 -7.18 32.67
N GLU A 487 -35.98 -7.35 33.99
CA GLU A 487 -35.57 -6.27 34.91
C GLU A 487 -34.07 -5.94 34.78
N VAL A 488 -33.25 -6.96 34.54
CA VAL A 488 -31.84 -6.78 34.17
C VAL A 488 -31.74 -6.04 32.83
N PHE A 489 -32.66 -6.31 31.90
CA PHE A 489 -32.69 -5.69 30.58
C PHE A 489 -33.00 -4.19 30.64
N GLU A 490 -33.97 -3.76 31.47
CA GLU A 490 -34.30 -2.33 31.61
C GLU A 490 -33.27 -1.54 32.44
N LYS A 491 -32.63 -2.15 33.44
CA LYS A 491 -31.49 -1.53 34.17
C LYS A 491 -30.28 -1.31 33.26
N VAL A 492 -30.00 -2.23 32.35
CA VAL A 492 -28.93 -2.10 31.34
C VAL A 492 -29.27 -1.03 30.29
N LYS A 493 -30.55 -0.90 29.93
CA LYS A 493 -31.04 0.12 28.99
C LYS A 493 -30.87 1.54 29.52
N SER A 494 -31.15 1.77 30.81
CA SER A 494 -30.99 3.10 31.41
C SER A 494 -29.50 3.49 31.56
N ALA A 495 -28.61 2.52 31.79
CA ALA A 495 -27.16 2.74 31.83
C ALA A 495 -26.55 3.07 30.45
N ILE A 496 -27.20 2.67 29.34
CA ILE A 496 -26.77 2.95 27.97
C ILE A 496 -27.23 4.36 27.49
N ALA A 497 -28.19 4.99 28.16
CA ALA A 497 -28.74 6.28 27.74
C ALA A 497 -27.85 7.51 28.07
N SER A 498 -26.80 7.37 28.88
CA SER A 498 -25.92 8.50 29.23
C SER A 498 -24.44 8.11 29.20
N GLY A 499 -23.89 7.83 28.02
CA GLY A 499 -22.45 7.62 27.88
C GLY A 499 -22.03 6.96 26.58
N SER A 500 -21.09 7.59 25.89
CA SER A 500 -20.54 7.30 24.58
C SER A 500 -20.05 5.86 24.30
N SER A 501 -20.00 5.56 23.00
CA SER A 501 -19.07 4.67 22.26
C SER A 501 -19.52 3.23 21.92
N THR A 502 -19.58 2.97 20.61
CA THR A 502 -19.76 1.68 19.90
C THR A 502 -18.61 0.69 20.10
N PRO A 503 -18.84 -0.65 20.00
CA PRO A 503 -18.14 -1.45 18.97
C PRO A 503 -18.91 -2.68 18.39
N PRO A 504 -18.36 -3.37 17.35
CA PRO A 504 -19.10 -4.06 16.28
C PRO A 504 -18.91 -5.60 16.15
N ALA A 505 -19.60 -6.22 15.18
CA ALA A 505 -19.41 -7.60 14.67
C ALA A 505 -19.97 -7.68 13.21
N LEU A 506 -19.49 -8.46 12.22
CA LEU A 506 -18.49 -9.53 12.13
C LEU A 506 -18.05 -9.66 10.64
N ARG A 507 -16.75 -9.89 10.36
CA ARG A 507 -16.21 -10.21 9.01
C ARG A 507 -15.96 -11.72 8.86
N SER A 508 -16.29 -12.27 7.69
CA SER A 508 -15.94 -13.62 7.23
C SER A 508 -14.65 -13.63 6.37
N SER A 509 -13.78 -14.59 6.71
CA SER A 509 -12.62 -15.21 6.04
C SER A 509 -12.25 -14.93 4.57
N LEU A 510 -11.00 -14.47 4.33
CA LEU A 510 -9.92 -15.04 3.47
C LEU A 510 -8.64 -14.14 3.52
N PRO A 511 -7.45 -14.62 3.08
CA PRO A 511 -6.22 -14.74 3.89
C PRO A 511 -5.56 -13.41 4.29
N PHE A 512 -5.18 -13.33 5.56
CA PHE A 512 -4.38 -12.25 6.12
C PHE A 512 -2.93 -12.39 5.61
N ARG A 513 -2.57 -11.66 4.55
CA ARG A 513 -1.16 -11.36 4.26
C ARG A 513 -0.69 -10.42 5.37
N SER A 514 0.01 -10.96 6.35
CA SER A 514 0.57 -10.22 7.47
C SER A 514 1.62 -9.22 6.99
N LEU A 515 1.21 -7.96 6.88
CA LEU A 515 2.07 -6.80 6.58
C LEU A 515 3.19 -6.54 7.61
N TYR A 516 3.36 -7.40 8.62
CA TYR A 516 4.37 -7.25 9.67
C TYR A 516 5.38 -8.40 9.76
N LEU A 517 5.18 -9.52 9.03
CA LEU A 517 6.06 -10.69 9.23
C LEU A 517 7.30 -10.66 8.33
N ASP A 518 7.19 -10.09 7.13
CA ASP A 518 8.29 -10.05 6.15
C ASP A 518 9.30 -8.90 6.42
N GLU A 519 9.04 -8.06 7.43
CA GLU A 519 9.93 -6.97 7.85
C GLU A 519 10.73 -7.28 9.14
N VAL A 520 10.41 -8.39 9.81
CA VAL A 520 11.06 -8.77 11.09
C VAL A 520 11.94 -10.01 10.92
N VAL A 521 11.52 -10.98 10.09
CA VAL A 521 12.27 -12.24 9.86
C VAL A 521 12.59 -12.40 8.39
N TRP A 522 13.86 -12.66 8.08
CA TRP A 522 14.36 -12.90 6.73
C TRP A 522 14.71 -14.36 6.53
N GLN A 523 14.17 -14.97 5.48
CA GLN A 523 14.56 -16.31 5.07
C GLN A 523 15.92 -16.24 4.37
N ILE A 524 16.94 -16.84 4.98
CA ILE A 524 18.30 -16.90 4.40
C ILE A 524 18.43 -18.10 3.48
N ASP A 525 17.80 -19.20 3.87
CA ASP A 525 17.83 -20.49 3.20
C ASP A 525 16.54 -21.27 3.53
N ASP A 526 16.36 -22.46 2.97
CA ASP A 526 15.16 -23.29 3.20
C ASP A 526 14.90 -23.60 4.68
N VAL A 527 15.96 -23.73 5.48
CA VAL A 527 15.90 -24.10 6.91
C VAL A 527 16.20 -22.91 7.83
N VAL A 528 17.00 -21.93 7.38
CA VAL A 528 17.56 -20.88 8.23
C VAL A 528 16.90 -19.53 7.99
N PHE A 529 16.44 -18.94 9.09
CA PHE A 529 15.87 -17.59 9.14
C PHE A 529 16.76 -16.71 10.03
N ALA A 530 16.85 -15.42 9.71
CA ALA A 530 17.57 -14.41 10.50
C ALA A 530 16.61 -13.29 10.94
N SER A 531 16.83 -12.72 12.13
CA SER A 531 15.98 -11.65 12.68
C SER A 531 16.66 -10.86 13.82
N ALA A 532 16.05 -9.76 14.24
CA ALA A 532 16.22 -9.22 15.60
C ALA A 532 15.51 -10.11 16.65
N ILE A 533 15.84 -9.93 17.93
CA ILE A 533 15.26 -10.72 19.03
C ILE A 533 13.72 -10.64 19.10
N ASP A 534 13.12 -9.55 18.63
CA ASP A 534 11.67 -9.30 18.71
C ASP A 534 10.82 -10.40 18.02
N ALA A 535 11.34 -11.05 16.98
CA ALA A 535 10.64 -12.16 16.31
C ALA A 535 10.39 -13.36 17.23
N VAL A 536 11.27 -13.59 18.21
CA VAL A 536 11.16 -14.72 19.14
C VAL A 536 9.88 -14.62 19.99
N ASN A 537 9.41 -13.41 20.27
CA ASN A 537 8.22 -13.17 21.09
C ASN A 537 6.90 -13.35 20.31
N ASN A 538 6.97 -13.58 19.00
CA ASN A 538 5.80 -13.79 18.16
C ASN A 538 5.55 -15.29 17.91
N ASN A 539 4.90 -15.98 18.84
CA ASN A 539 4.71 -17.43 18.71
C ASN A 539 3.93 -17.81 17.44
N SER A 540 2.95 -17.00 17.02
CA SER A 540 2.20 -17.24 15.77
C SER A 540 3.10 -17.21 14.54
N LEU A 541 4.06 -16.29 14.49
CA LEU A 541 5.09 -16.23 13.44
C LEU A 541 5.94 -17.50 13.43
N MET A 542 6.46 -17.86 14.60
CA MET A 542 7.35 -19.01 14.77
C MET A 542 6.64 -20.33 14.41
N CYS A 543 5.37 -20.48 14.78
CA CYS A 543 4.53 -21.62 14.39
C CYS A 543 4.33 -21.68 12.87
N ARG A 544 3.94 -20.55 12.25
CA ARG A 544 3.67 -20.46 10.81
C ARG A 544 4.91 -20.78 9.98
N LEU A 545 6.08 -20.33 10.43
CA LEU A 545 7.36 -20.62 9.79
C LEU A 545 7.97 -21.96 10.22
N ASN A 546 7.27 -22.78 11.00
CA ASN A 546 7.75 -24.07 11.52
C ASN A 546 9.12 -23.97 12.23
N ILE A 547 9.37 -22.84 12.89
CA ILE A 547 10.61 -22.58 13.63
C ILE A 547 10.47 -23.13 15.04
N GLU A 548 11.32 -24.09 15.41
CA GLU A 548 11.39 -24.67 16.77
C GLU A 548 12.76 -24.52 17.43
N PHE A 549 13.79 -24.26 16.63
CA PHE A 549 15.16 -24.09 17.11
C PHE A 549 15.55 -22.63 16.96
N ILE A 550 16.09 -22.05 18.03
CA ILE A 550 16.42 -20.63 18.10
C ILE A 550 17.86 -20.51 18.56
N CYS A 551 18.70 -19.87 17.74
CA CYS A 551 20.04 -19.45 18.09
C CYS A 551 20.00 -17.97 18.45
N GLU A 552 20.36 -17.63 19.68
CA GLU A 552 20.36 -16.27 20.19
C GLU A 552 21.78 -15.84 20.50
N ILE A 553 22.16 -14.66 20.00
CA ILE A 553 23.48 -14.09 20.20
C ILE A 553 23.33 -12.84 21.07
N ALA A 554 23.67 -12.99 22.36
CA ALA A 554 23.54 -11.98 23.40
C ALA A 554 24.88 -11.34 23.76
N ASP A 555 24.84 -10.19 24.43
CA ASP A 555 26.02 -9.55 25.05
C ASP A 555 26.37 -10.22 26.39
N GLU A 556 27.55 -9.89 26.93
CA GLU A 556 28.05 -10.27 28.26
C GLU A 556 27.06 -9.88 29.37
N ASN A 557 26.01 -10.68 29.55
CA ASN A 557 25.11 -10.84 30.69
C ASN A 557 23.87 -11.64 30.22
N ALA A 558 24.06 -12.93 29.93
CA ALA A 558 22.97 -13.84 29.52
C ALA A 558 21.85 -13.92 30.59
N ASP A 559 22.18 -13.65 31.86
CA ASP A 559 21.22 -13.60 32.96
C ASP A 559 20.16 -12.50 32.76
N HIS A 560 20.56 -11.34 32.22
CA HIS A 560 19.63 -10.24 31.96
C HIS A 560 18.65 -10.58 30.82
N VAL A 561 19.05 -11.44 29.88
CA VAL A 561 18.17 -11.96 28.81
C VAL A 561 17.16 -12.96 29.36
N GLN A 562 17.57 -13.86 30.27
CA GLN A 562 16.65 -14.78 30.94
C GLN A 562 15.68 -14.04 31.86
N GLU A 563 16.14 -12.98 32.54
CA GLU A 563 15.32 -12.14 33.41
C GLU A 563 14.33 -11.28 32.62
N THR A 564 14.77 -10.69 31.50
CA THR A 564 13.88 -10.00 30.54
C THR A 564 12.80 -10.95 30.00
N ARG A 565 13.13 -12.23 29.74
CA ARG A 565 12.13 -13.25 29.34
C ARG A 565 11.16 -13.60 30.47
N ARG A 566 11.63 -13.70 31.71
CA ARG A 566 10.76 -13.96 32.87
C ARG A 566 9.79 -12.81 33.09
N GLN A 567 10.25 -11.57 32.92
CA GLN A 567 9.43 -10.36 33.03
C GLN A 567 8.49 -10.17 31.82
N ASN A 568 8.91 -10.54 30.61
CA ASN A 568 8.11 -10.41 29.38
C ASN A 568 7.14 -11.57 29.09
N ARG A 569 6.93 -12.51 30.00
CA ARG A 569 5.88 -13.55 29.86
C ARG A 569 4.47 -12.98 29.64
N GLY A 570 4.24 -11.71 29.98
CA GLY A 570 2.99 -10.99 29.70
C GLY A 570 2.82 -10.49 28.25
N PHE A 571 3.88 -10.54 27.42
CA PHE A 571 3.89 -10.09 26.02
C PHE A 571 3.94 -11.24 25.01
N ASP A 572 3.85 -12.49 25.46
CA ASP A 572 3.77 -13.64 24.57
C ASP A 572 2.51 -13.54 23.69
N CYS A 573 2.69 -13.28 22.40
CA CYS A 573 1.59 -13.33 21.46
C CYS A 573 1.09 -14.79 21.39
N PRO A 574 -0.14 -15.11 21.80
CA PRO A 574 -0.62 -16.48 21.81
C PRO A 574 -0.62 -17.05 20.39
N CYS A 575 0.00 -18.22 20.19
CA CYS A 575 -0.02 -18.89 18.89
C CYS A 575 -1.40 -19.55 18.70
N PHE A 576 -2.16 -19.06 17.72
CA PHE A 576 -3.49 -19.58 17.35
C PHE A 576 -3.43 -20.82 16.44
N CYS A 577 -2.29 -21.54 16.40
CA CYS A 577 -2.19 -22.74 15.57
C CYS A 577 -2.95 -23.92 16.20
N SER A 578 -3.40 -24.86 15.37
CA SER A 578 -4.22 -26.01 15.78
C SER A 578 -3.44 -27.10 16.55
N ARG A 579 -2.21 -26.81 17.02
CA ARG A 579 -1.36 -27.78 17.70
C ARG A 579 -1.86 -27.98 19.12
N ALA A 580 -2.22 -29.22 19.47
CA ALA A 580 -2.74 -29.58 20.79
C ALA A 580 -1.67 -29.59 21.89
N SER A 581 -0.39 -29.76 21.52
CA SER A 581 0.74 -29.74 22.45
C SER A 581 1.24 -28.31 22.69
N SER A 582 1.82 -28.05 23.86
CA SER A 582 2.52 -26.79 24.13
C SER A 582 3.61 -26.53 23.08
N HIS A 583 3.82 -25.25 22.76
CA HIS A 583 4.87 -24.82 21.83
C HIS A 583 6.22 -24.98 22.51
N PHE A 584 6.88 -26.11 22.30
CA PHE A 584 8.26 -26.30 22.75
C PHE A 584 9.23 -25.63 21.78
N ARG A 585 10.16 -24.84 22.32
CA ARG A 585 11.22 -24.17 21.56
C ARG A 585 12.56 -24.50 22.20
N TYR A 586 13.50 -24.96 21.39
CA TYR A 586 14.87 -25.19 21.83
C TYR A 586 15.70 -23.92 21.61
N TYR A 587 16.33 -23.43 22.67
CA TYR A 587 17.19 -22.26 22.63
C TYR A 587 18.65 -22.65 22.78
N LEU A 588 19.48 -22.16 21.87
CA LEU A 588 20.93 -22.14 21.98
C LEU A 588 21.34 -20.68 22.10
N SER A 589 21.91 -20.29 23.24
CA SER A 589 22.33 -18.90 23.48
C SER A 589 23.85 -18.81 23.54
N TYR A 590 24.42 -17.91 22.73
CA TYR A 590 25.83 -17.55 22.75
C TYR A 590 26.02 -16.17 23.35
N SER A 591 27.02 -16.04 24.22
CA SER A 591 27.44 -14.75 24.81
C SER A 591 28.67 -14.24 24.07
N LEU A 592 28.58 -13.04 23.50
CA LEU A 592 29.69 -12.34 22.85
C LEU A 592 29.88 -10.95 23.46
N PRO A 593 31.10 -10.51 23.79
CA PRO A 593 31.34 -9.18 24.37
C PRO A 593 30.81 -8.01 23.52
N GLU A 594 30.38 -6.94 24.18
CA GLU A 594 29.66 -5.80 23.57
C GLU A 594 30.58 -4.91 22.70
N THR A 595 31.88 -4.83 23.00
CA THR A 595 32.83 -3.95 22.28
C THR A 595 33.91 -4.74 21.53
N GLU A 596 34.15 -4.34 20.28
CA GLU A 596 35.20 -4.94 19.42
C GLU A 596 36.60 -4.85 20.07
N GLN A 597 36.86 -3.81 20.86
CA GLN A 597 38.10 -3.64 21.63
C GLN A 597 38.30 -4.70 22.71
N ARG A 598 37.24 -5.15 23.40
CA ARG A 598 37.34 -6.24 24.39
C ARG A 598 37.50 -7.60 23.73
N CYS A 599 36.84 -7.85 22.59
CA CYS A 599 37.04 -9.06 21.79
C CYS A 599 38.45 -9.17 21.18
N MET A 600 39.13 -8.04 20.94
CA MET A 600 40.51 -8.03 20.44
C MET A 600 41.56 -8.31 21.52
N GLN A 601 41.25 -8.09 22.80
CA GLN A 601 42.18 -8.28 23.92
C GLN A 601 42.31 -9.74 24.39
N LEU A 602 41.50 -10.65 23.85
CA LEU A 602 41.50 -12.07 24.19
C LEU A 602 42.07 -12.89 23.03
N SER A 603 43.32 -13.37 23.17
CA SER A 603 44.02 -14.17 22.15
C SER A 603 43.43 -15.57 21.92
N THR A 604 42.47 -16.00 22.74
CA THR A 604 41.83 -17.34 22.71
C THR A 604 40.45 -17.38 22.04
N GLU A 605 39.93 -16.25 21.54
CA GLU A 605 38.56 -16.17 21.00
C GLU A 605 38.37 -16.66 19.56
N ASP A 606 39.44 -16.85 18.77
CA ASP A 606 39.29 -17.39 17.40
C ASP A 606 38.74 -18.82 17.39
N THR A 607 39.30 -19.69 18.23
CA THR A 607 38.82 -21.07 18.39
C THR A 607 37.39 -21.09 18.92
N LYS A 608 37.10 -20.25 19.92
CA LYS A 608 35.78 -20.17 20.56
C LYS A 608 34.68 -19.69 19.59
N LEU A 609 34.95 -18.73 18.71
CA LEU A 609 33.94 -18.26 17.76
C LEU A 609 33.76 -19.24 16.59
N ASN A 610 34.82 -19.92 16.15
CA ASN A 610 34.69 -21.03 15.20
C ASN A 610 33.83 -22.15 15.79
N GLU A 611 34.04 -22.51 17.06
CA GLU A 611 33.18 -23.47 17.78
C GLU A 611 31.72 -22.98 17.88
N MET A 612 31.48 -21.68 18.03
CA MET A 612 30.11 -21.12 18.00
C MET A 612 29.48 -21.20 16.61
N PHE A 613 30.24 -20.93 15.54
CA PHE A 613 29.75 -21.11 14.17
C PHE A 613 29.43 -22.58 13.90
N GLU A 614 30.33 -23.50 14.27
CA GLU A 614 30.12 -24.93 14.14
C GLU A 614 28.92 -25.42 14.96
N GLY A 615 28.78 -24.98 16.20
CA GLY A 615 27.64 -25.33 17.05
C GLY A 615 26.30 -24.79 16.52
N PHE A 616 26.30 -23.62 15.87
CA PHE A 616 25.13 -23.14 15.13
C PHE A 616 24.82 -24.01 13.92
N ILE A 617 25.83 -24.41 13.15
CA ILE A 617 25.65 -25.29 11.97
C ILE A 617 25.11 -26.66 12.41
N ASP A 618 25.61 -27.21 13.52
CA ASP A 618 25.08 -28.44 14.12
C ASP A 618 23.64 -28.30 14.63
N LEU A 619 23.27 -27.11 15.13
CA LEU A 619 21.87 -26.80 15.45
C LEU A 619 20.99 -26.87 14.19
N VAL A 620 21.46 -26.32 13.07
CA VAL A 620 20.75 -26.37 11.78
C VAL A 620 20.60 -27.81 11.29
N HIS A 621 21.66 -28.63 11.38
CA HIS A 621 21.58 -30.05 11.03
C HIS A 621 20.57 -30.82 11.91
N ARG A 622 20.54 -30.56 13.22
CA ARG A 622 19.54 -31.15 14.14
C ARG A 622 18.12 -30.74 13.79
N ALA A 623 17.90 -29.46 13.49
CA ALA A 623 16.60 -28.94 13.10
C ALA A 623 16.12 -29.55 11.76
N GLN A 624 17.01 -29.64 10.77
CA GLN A 624 16.73 -30.26 9.48
C GLN A 624 16.34 -31.74 9.64
N LYS A 625 17.05 -32.50 10.49
CA LYS A 625 16.70 -33.90 10.83
C LYS A 625 15.32 -34.01 11.49
N ALA A 626 14.95 -33.04 12.31
CA ALA A 626 13.62 -32.94 12.93
C ALA A 626 12.53 -32.37 12.00
N ARG A 627 12.86 -32.01 10.75
CA ARG A 627 11.98 -31.30 9.80
C ARG A 627 11.44 -29.99 10.38
N LYS A 628 12.31 -29.23 11.04
CA LYS A 628 12.06 -27.94 11.68
C LYS A 628 13.01 -26.88 11.17
N ASN A 629 12.57 -25.62 11.28
CA ASN A 629 13.36 -24.46 10.86
C ASN A 629 14.08 -23.83 12.06
N VAL A 630 15.16 -23.12 11.76
CA VAL A 630 16.01 -22.43 12.72
C VAL A 630 15.89 -20.92 12.55
N LEU A 631 15.77 -20.19 13.66
CA LEU A 631 15.92 -18.74 13.69
C LEU A 631 17.23 -18.36 14.37
N VAL A 632 18.08 -17.59 13.70
CA VAL A 632 19.22 -16.91 14.34
C VAL A 632 18.87 -15.45 14.61
N CYS A 633 19.08 -15.00 15.84
CA CYS A 633 18.73 -13.64 16.27
C CYS A 633 19.77 -13.05 17.23
N SER A 634 19.77 -11.72 17.37
CA SER A 634 20.67 -11.01 18.29
C SER A 634 19.93 -9.92 19.07
N THR A 635 20.29 -9.76 20.34
CA THR A 635 19.60 -8.86 21.30
C THR A 635 19.99 -7.39 21.14
N ARG A 636 21.23 -7.07 20.76
CA ARG A 636 21.74 -5.68 20.67
C ARG A 636 22.72 -5.42 19.50
N GLY A 637 22.55 -6.11 18.39
CA GLY A 637 23.37 -5.83 17.22
C GLY A 637 22.79 -6.41 15.93
N ARG A 638 22.57 -5.55 14.93
CA ARG A 638 22.08 -5.97 13.60
C ARG A 638 23.12 -6.75 12.78
N ASN A 639 24.29 -7.01 13.35
CA ASN A 639 25.50 -7.43 12.61
C ASN A 639 25.88 -8.90 12.87
N ARG A 640 25.43 -9.49 13.98
CA ARG A 640 25.87 -10.82 14.43
C ARG A 640 25.06 -11.96 13.82
N ALA A 641 23.73 -11.88 13.84
CA ALA A 641 22.87 -12.89 13.22
C ALA A 641 23.15 -13.07 11.71
N PRO A 642 23.35 -11.99 10.92
CA PRO A 642 23.77 -12.12 9.51
C PRO A 642 25.15 -12.77 9.35
N ALA A 643 26.07 -12.60 10.30
CA ALA A 643 27.39 -13.22 10.23
C ALA A 643 27.31 -14.74 10.48
N PHE A 644 26.53 -15.19 11.45
CA PHE A 644 26.29 -16.62 11.69
C PHE A 644 25.57 -17.28 10.51
N ALA A 645 24.59 -16.58 9.91
CA ALA A 645 23.96 -17.00 8.68
C ALA A 645 24.95 -17.12 7.51
N SER A 646 25.90 -16.18 7.40
CA SER A 646 26.96 -16.22 6.39
C SER A 646 27.91 -17.40 6.60
N ALA A 647 28.34 -17.66 7.84
CA ALA A 647 29.18 -18.82 8.17
C ALA A 647 28.51 -20.15 7.80
N TYR A 648 27.20 -20.28 8.06
CA TYR A 648 26.40 -21.42 7.63
C TYR A 648 26.42 -21.61 6.10
N LEU A 649 26.15 -20.55 5.33
CA LEU A 649 26.16 -20.64 3.87
C LEU A 649 27.55 -21.00 3.32
N MET A 650 28.62 -20.46 3.91
CA MET A 650 30.00 -20.80 3.52
C MET A 650 30.26 -22.29 3.68
N LYS A 651 29.86 -22.90 4.81
CA LYS A 651 30.08 -24.33 5.06
C LYS A 651 29.11 -25.23 4.27
N LYS A 652 27.86 -24.81 4.10
CA LYS A 652 26.83 -25.55 3.35
C LYS A 652 27.18 -25.66 1.86
N GLU A 653 27.55 -24.54 1.25
CA GLU A 653 27.71 -24.45 -0.20
C GLU A 653 29.19 -24.43 -0.64
N LEU A 654 30.14 -24.44 0.30
CA LEU A 654 31.58 -24.31 0.03
C LEU A 654 31.92 -23.04 -0.76
N ILE A 655 31.23 -21.94 -0.45
CA ILE A 655 31.39 -20.63 -1.11
C ILE A 655 32.26 -19.67 -0.28
N SER A 656 32.87 -18.70 -0.96
CA SER A 656 33.66 -17.66 -0.29
C SER A 656 32.83 -16.82 0.67
N ARG A 657 33.49 -16.24 1.68
CA ARG A 657 32.90 -15.27 2.62
C ARG A 657 32.19 -14.13 1.88
N GLN A 658 32.79 -13.60 0.82
CA GLN A 658 32.22 -12.48 0.08
C GLN A 658 30.89 -12.86 -0.56
N THR A 659 30.84 -14.03 -1.21
CA THR A 659 29.62 -14.58 -1.82
C THR A 659 28.54 -14.86 -0.77
N ALA A 660 28.91 -15.48 0.36
CA ALA A 660 27.96 -15.77 1.43
C ALA A 660 27.37 -14.51 2.06
N VAL A 661 28.20 -13.51 2.37
CA VAL A 661 27.74 -12.22 2.91
C VAL A 661 26.86 -11.48 1.91
N ALA A 662 27.17 -11.54 0.61
CA ALA A 662 26.35 -10.95 -0.44
C ALA A 662 24.97 -11.63 -0.54
N LYS A 663 24.91 -12.96 -0.44
CA LYS A 663 23.65 -13.71 -0.39
C LYS A 663 22.81 -13.32 0.82
N VAL A 664 23.40 -13.27 2.01
CA VAL A 664 22.69 -12.83 3.22
C VAL A 664 22.21 -11.37 3.09
N ARG A 665 23.04 -10.47 2.58
CA ARG A 665 22.67 -9.06 2.35
C ARG A 665 21.51 -8.95 1.35
N THR A 666 21.49 -9.80 0.33
CA THR A 666 20.41 -9.84 -0.67
C THR A 666 19.12 -10.36 -0.06
N ALA A 667 19.19 -11.44 0.72
CA ALA A 667 18.03 -11.98 1.46
C ALA A 667 17.46 -10.98 2.46
N MET A 668 18.33 -10.15 3.06
CA MET A 668 17.98 -9.14 4.05
C MET A 668 17.93 -7.71 3.48
N ASN A 669 17.72 -7.55 2.17
CA ASN A 669 17.80 -6.23 1.50
C ASN A 669 16.70 -5.24 1.93
N THR A 670 15.62 -5.72 2.56
CA THR A 670 14.54 -4.90 3.12
C THR A 670 14.85 -4.39 4.52
N MET A 671 15.91 -4.89 5.18
CA MET A 671 16.29 -4.46 6.53
C MET A 671 16.76 -3.00 6.55
N ARG A 672 16.27 -2.21 7.52
CA ARG A 672 16.68 -0.82 7.73
C ARG A 672 17.23 -0.58 9.14
N PRO A 673 18.42 0.00 9.28
CA PRO A 673 19.43 0.30 8.25
C PRO A 673 19.94 -1.00 7.59
N PRO A 674 20.55 -0.90 6.40
CA PRO A 674 21.05 -2.07 5.66
C PRO A 674 21.97 -2.94 6.51
N VAL A 675 21.97 -4.25 6.25
CA VAL A 675 22.84 -5.21 6.93
C VAL A 675 24.30 -4.77 6.80
N ASN A 676 24.91 -4.48 7.95
CA ASN A 676 26.31 -4.10 8.04
C ASN A 676 27.07 -5.05 8.98
N ILE A 677 27.64 -6.13 8.46
CA ILE A 677 28.48 -7.02 9.27
C ILE A 677 29.76 -6.26 9.63
N SER A 678 30.04 -6.12 10.92
CA SER A 678 31.16 -5.31 11.40
C SER A 678 32.52 -5.89 10.97
N ASP A 679 33.53 -5.04 10.89
CA ASP A 679 34.86 -5.44 10.42
C ASP A 679 35.47 -6.55 11.29
N PHE A 680 35.18 -6.55 12.60
CA PHE A 680 35.54 -7.65 13.49
C PHE A 680 34.92 -8.99 13.03
N MET A 681 33.60 -9.04 12.84
CA MET A 681 32.92 -10.24 12.38
C MET A 681 33.37 -10.66 10.97
N GLN A 682 33.67 -9.70 10.10
CA GLN A 682 34.23 -9.99 8.77
C GLN A 682 35.61 -10.64 8.84
N ARG A 683 36.51 -10.18 9.72
CA ARG A 683 37.82 -10.81 9.96
C ARG A 683 37.68 -12.22 10.53
N LYS A 684 36.71 -12.45 11.42
CA LYS A 684 36.44 -13.78 11.97
C LYS A 684 35.86 -14.73 10.93
N LEU A 685 34.94 -14.28 10.08
CA LEU A 685 34.47 -15.07 8.95
C LEU A 685 35.59 -15.41 7.96
N MET A 686 36.56 -14.52 7.76
CA MET A 686 37.74 -14.81 6.95
C MET A 686 38.59 -15.95 7.56
N ARG A 687 38.81 -15.94 8.88
CA ARG A 687 39.49 -17.04 9.59
C ARG A 687 38.67 -18.33 9.56
N PHE A 688 37.35 -18.25 9.69
CA PHE A 688 36.47 -19.41 9.56
C PHE A 688 36.53 -20.00 8.15
N GLN A 689 36.59 -19.17 7.09
CA GLN A 689 36.79 -19.62 5.71
C GLN A 689 38.05 -20.47 5.56
N GLN A 690 39.16 -20.03 6.17
CA GLN A 690 40.42 -20.77 6.18
C GLN A 690 40.28 -22.09 6.97
N HIS A 691 39.56 -22.06 8.10
CA HIS A 691 39.33 -23.24 8.93
C HIS A 691 38.54 -24.34 8.20
N ILE A 692 37.53 -23.97 7.41
CA ILE A 692 36.73 -24.93 6.63
C ILE A 692 37.36 -25.31 5.28
N GLY A 693 38.56 -24.80 4.97
CA GLY A 693 39.30 -25.15 3.75
C GLY A 693 38.72 -24.60 2.44
N VAL A 694 37.93 -23.51 2.49
CA VAL A 694 37.37 -22.89 1.28
C VAL A 694 38.41 -21.98 0.61
N ASP A 695 38.81 -22.36 -0.60
CA ASP A 695 39.88 -21.69 -1.37
C ASP A 695 39.53 -20.22 -1.70
N PRO A 696 40.33 -19.24 -1.23
CA PRO A 696 40.14 -17.83 -1.59
C PRO A 696 40.42 -17.52 -3.07
N SER A 697 41.01 -18.42 -3.85
CA SER A 697 41.37 -18.19 -5.26
C SER A 697 40.16 -18.07 -6.20
N ASN A 698 38.99 -18.60 -5.81
CA ASN A 698 37.74 -18.47 -6.57
C ASN A 698 37.01 -17.12 -6.34
N ALA A 699 37.69 -16.13 -5.74
CA ALA A 699 37.09 -14.89 -5.26
C ALA A 699 37.26 -13.66 -6.17
N TYR A 700 37.59 -13.84 -7.46
CA TYR A 700 37.68 -12.70 -8.39
C TYR A 700 36.39 -12.52 -9.18
N ASP A 701 35.41 -11.84 -8.57
CA ASP A 701 34.29 -11.22 -9.29
C ASP A 701 34.54 -9.70 -9.40
N PRO A 702 34.89 -9.19 -10.60
CA PRO A 702 35.16 -7.76 -10.81
C PRO A 702 33.92 -6.87 -10.63
N ALA A 703 32.71 -7.42 -10.49
CA ALA A 703 31.51 -6.64 -10.17
C ALA A 703 31.45 -6.16 -8.71
N HIS A 704 32.33 -6.65 -7.83
CA HIS A 704 32.17 -6.51 -6.37
C HIS A 704 33.42 -6.04 -5.60
N THR A 705 34.43 -5.50 -6.28
CA THR A 705 35.52 -4.74 -5.66
C THR A 705 35.06 -3.33 -5.27
N LEU A 706 35.03 -3.03 -3.97
CA LEU A 706 35.00 -1.63 -3.51
C LEU A 706 36.29 -0.93 -4.00
N PRO A 707 36.22 0.25 -4.64
CA PRO A 707 37.43 0.96 -5.06
C PRO A 707 38.29 1.30 -3.84
N LEU A 708 39.60 1.17 -3.98
CA LEU A 708 40.63 1.37 -2.95
C LEU A 708 40.61 2.77 -2.29
N PHE A 709 39.89 3.72 -2.88
CA PHE A 709 39.72 5.07 -2.35
C PHE A 709 38.24 5.38 -2.18
N GLN A 710 37.77 5.34 -0.92
CA GLN A 710 36.59 6.10 -0.50
C GLN A 710 37.04 7.48 -0.05
N VAL A 711 36.66 8.53 -0.80
CA VAL A 711 36.74 9.90 -0.28
C VAL A 711 35.67 10.05 0.79
N LYS A 712 36.11 10.07 2.05
CA LYS A 712 35.29 10.43 3.21
C LYS A 712 34.80 11.87 3.03
N ARG A 713 33.53 12.08 2.66
CA ARG A 713 32.85 13.37 2.92
C ARG A 713 32.15 13.30 4.27
N SER A 714 32.97 13.36 5.31
CA SER A 714 32.60 13.86 6.63
C SER A 714 33.70 14.82 7.06
N ALA A 715 33.29 16.04 7.39
CA ALA A 715 34.06 17.20 7.87
C ALA A 715 34.33 18.29 6.81
N TRP A 716 33.80 19.48 7.17
CA TRP A 716 34.00 20.83 6.64
C TRP A 716 32.92 21.36 5.66
N THR A 717 32.04 22.15 6.27
CA THR A 717 30.95 23.06 5.81
C THR A 717 29.72 22.46 5.15
#